data_AF-A0AB35NEQ2-F1
#
_entry.id   AF-A0AB35NEQ2-F1
#
_cell.length_a   1.000
_cell.length_b   1.000
_cell.length_c   1.000
_cell.angle_alpha   90.00
_cell.angle_beta   90.00
_cell.angle_gamma   90.00
#
_symmetry.space_group_name_H-M   'P 1'
#
loop_
_entity.id
_entity.type
_entity.pdbx_description
1 polymer ?
#
loop_
_entity_poly.entity_id
_entity_poly.type
_entity_poly.pdbx_seq_one_letter_code
_entity_poly.pdbx_strand_id
1 'polypeptide(L)'
;MEKFFAACGLVFLLLLSGCQPATEQQSLADYSQRLDAEPGLFTLYRDNEAGKVYLQVPASDQQYLYYSSLPQGLGSNDIGLDRGQLMELGARLVSFEDAGDKMLLRQHNTQFRAESNNPLEQRSVDEAFASAIIGSFSVVARDATSVLIDATDFVVSDSHGVARILKARGQGDFTLTPSHSALYWPRTKSFERNTELEATLTFTSDNPGNFVRQVAPDPYQISVRVHHSFVALPEPGFVPRTFHPQSGFWSFDYEDYAAPIDQPITQRVIPRHRLAKKDPTAALSEAVEPIVYYLDAGTPEPIRSALLDGARWWNDAFTAAGYKDAFVVKMMPEGADAMDVRYNMIQWVHRATRGWSYGSSVIDPRTGEIIKGHVTLGSLRVRQDYLLAQGMTSPFTEPDIMASELTEMALARIRQLSAHEIGHTLGIAHNFAASNQDRASVMDYPHPKFTLTPEQSISLNDAYATGIGAWDKRVVQYGYGDFADDAARLAFIAESNNAGFVFMSDADSNGISKAHAFSSLWDGGADAVTELERILAVRQQGLANFSPATLAFERPYSDLAEILVPLYFSHRYQTEAVGKWLGGYQYSYQVKTANVAPDYQPLSGAEQQRALAALLKTLEPAQLALSAQIQALIPPKAYGYRSSRESPQGYTGLIFDPLSLAEAAANQSFAILLDEQRLARLQWQHQFDNKVPSVSAVLAATWQQIQQPVATQPLLSRRMQISYLQQLLALAKSAELAPELRAELLFHLQGLSEKFALGNDAHHLLLLKMAGQVSNAAADLNKVKTLQAPPGSPI
;
A
#
# COMPACT_ATOMS: atom_id res chain seq x y z
N MET A 1 -42.99 -66.99 45.97
CA MET A 1 -42.23 -67.41 44.77
C MET A 1 -43.20 -67.45 43.59
N GLU A 2 -43.80 -66.33 43.19
CA GLU A 2 -43.20 -65.04 42.81
C GLU A 2 -42.24 -65.15 41.62
N LYS A 3 -42.65 -64.45 40.55
CA LYS A 3 -41.82 -63.71 39.59
C LYS A 3 -40.83 -64.54 38.78
N PHE A 4 -41.25 -65.04 37.61
CA PHE A 4 -40.37 -65.10 36.42
C PHE A 4 -41.06 -65.30 35.06
N PHE A 5 -42.35 -64.96 34.88
CA PHE A 5 -43.03 -65.15 33.58
C PHE A 5 -43.91 -63.97 33.14
N ALA A 6 -43.39 -62.74 33.29
CA ALA A 6 -44.05 -61.54 32.78
C ALA A 6 -43.02 -60.51 32.29
N ALA A 7 -42.19 -60.86 31.29
CA ALA A 7 -41.24 -59.90 30.71
C ALA A 7 -40.79 -60.21 29.26
N CYS A 8 -41.53 -61.00 28.47
CA CYS A 8 -41.16 -61.25 27.06
C CYS A 8 -42.28 -60.95 26.04
N GLY A 9 -43.44 -60.44 26.47
CA GLY A 9 -44.57 -60.14 25.58
C GLY A 9 -44.75 -58.67 25.18
N LEU A 10 -43.96 -57.74 25.74
CA LEU A 10 -44.18 -56.28 25.60
C LEU A 10 -43.02 -55.50 24.98
N VAL A 11 -42.07 -56.18 24.33
CA VAL A 11 -40.95 -55.53 23.63
C VAL A 11 -41.09 -55.62 22.09
N PHE A 12 -42.04 -56.40 21.58
CA PHE A 12 -42.24 -56.56 20.13
C PHE A 12 -43.31 -55.64 19.52
N LEU A 13 -43.88 -54.71 20.28
CA LEU A 13 -44.98 -53.82 19.84
C LEU A 13 -44.67 -52.31 19.99
N LEU A 14 -43.40 -51.96 20.22
CA LEU A 14 -42.91 -50.57 20.25
C LEU A 14 -41.85 -50.25 19.17
N LEU A 15 -41.67 -51.14 18.18
CA LEU A 15 -40.74 -50.95 17.06
C LEU A 15 -41.42 -50.55 15.73
N LEU A 16 -42.69 -50.10 15.76
CA LEU A 16 -43.44 -49.71 14.55
C LEU A 16 -44.04 -48.29 14.63
N SER A 17 -43.45 -47.39 15.40
CA SER A 17 -43.89 -45.99 15.43
C SER A 17 -42.69 -45.06 15.48
N GLY A 18 -42.07 -44.86 14.32
CA GLY A 18 -40.92 -43.99 14.15
C GLY A 18 -40.47 -43.75 12.71
N CYS A 19 -41.12 -44.33 11.69
CA CYS A 19 -41.00 -43.80 10.34
C CYS A 19 -41.74 -42.46 10.30
N GLN A 20 -41.03 -41.38 10.65
CA GLN A 20 -41.34 -40.08 10.08
C GLN A 20 -41.33 -40.27 8.55
N PRO A 21 -42.37 -39.82 7.82
CA PRO A 21 -42.29 -39.80 6.37
C PRO A 21 -41.05 -38.98 6.01
N ALA A 22 -40.21 -39.50 5.11
CA ALA A 22 -39.23 -38.67 4.44
C ALA A 22 -40.00 -37.47 3.89
N THR A 23 -39.68 -36.28 4.37
CA THR A 23 -40.29 -35.04 3.90
C THR A 23 -40.13 -35.04 2.40
N GLU A 24 -41.24 -35.17 1.67
CA GLU A 24 -41.26 -35.13 0.22
C GLU A 24 -40.67 -33.77 -0.18
N GLN A 25 -39.41 -33.78 -0.65
CA GLN A 25 -38.70 -32.56 -0.97
C GLN A 25 -39.47 -31.89 -2.11
N GLN A 26 -40.07 -30.74 -1.81
CA GLN A 26 -40.93 -30.01 -2.73
C GLN A 26 -40.17 -29.77 -4.05
N SER A 27 -40.84 -29.95 -5.20
CA SER A 27 -40.15 -29.77 -6.48
C SER A 27 -39.66 -28.32 -6.62
N LEU A 28 -38.51 -28.12 -7.29
CA LEU A 28 -37.94 -26.78 -7.48
C LEU A 28 -38.94 -25.83 -8.15
N ALA A 29 -39.73 -26.33 -9.11
CA ALA A 29 -40.77 -25.58 -9.79
C ALA A 29 -41.89 -25.13 -8.85
N ASP A 30 -42.32 -25.99 -7.92
CA ASP A 30 -43.39 -25.65 -6.98
C ASP A 30 -42.92 -24.66 -5.91
N TYR A 31 -41.68 -24.80 -5.44
CA TYR A 31 -41.11 -23.91 -4.42
C TYR A 31 -40.81 -22.51 -4.97
N SER A 32 -40.34 -22.42 -6.21
CA SER A 32 -39.91 -21.14 -6.81
C SER A 32 -41.05 -20.27 -7.35
N GLN A 33 -42.24 -20.83 -7.64
CA GLN A 33 -43.38 -20.06 -8.16
C GLN A 33 -43.82 -18.88 -7.28
N ARG A 34 -43.56 -18.98 -5.96
CA ARG A 34 -43.89 -17.96 -4.96
C ARG A 34 -42.80 -16.90 -4.77
N LEU A 35 -41.67 -17.02 -5.48
CA LEU A 35 -40.49 -16.17 -5.29
C LEU A 35 -40.30 -15.23 -6.49
N ASP A 36 -39.75 -14.05 -6.24
CA ASP A 36 -39.34 -13.13 -7.32
C ASP A 36 -38.01 -13.62 -7.91
N ALA A 37 -38.02 -14.01 -9.18
CA ALA A 37 -36.90 -14.66 -9.85
C ALA A 37 -36.14 -13.69 -10.77
N GLU A 38 -34.82 -13.67 -10.65
CA GLU A 38 -33.92 -12.89 -11.50
C GLU A 38 -32.88 -13.83 -12.14
N PRO A 39 -32.97 -14.10 -13.45
CA PRO A 39 -32.03 -14.99 -14.15
C PRO A 39 -30.66 -14.33 -14.31
N GLY A 40 -29.61 -15.16 -14.37
CA GLY A 40 -28.22 -14.74 -14.59
C GLY A 40 -27.29 -15.96 -14.48
N LEU A 41 -26.06 -15.77 -14.01
CA LEU A 41 -25.10 -16.85 -13.78
C LEU A 41 -25.69 -17.94 -12.87
N PHE A 42 -26.20 -17.51 -11.71
CA PHE A 42 -27.14 -18.27 -10.90
C PHE A 42 -28.49 -17.57 -10.93
N THR A 43 -29.58 -18.32 -11.11
CA THR A 43 -30.91 -17.73 -10.93
C THR A 43 -31.08 -17.36 -9.47
N LEU A 44 -31.33 -16.08 -9.22
CA LEU A 44 -31.53 -15.54 -7.90
C LEU A 44 -33.02 -15.47 -7.60
N TYR A 45 -33.44 -15.93 -6.42
CA TYR A 45 -34.82 -15.86 -5.97
C TYR A 45 -34.92 -15.04 -4.69
N ARG A 46 -35.84 -14.07 -4.66
CA ARG A 46 -36.10 -13.22 -3.49
C ARG A 46 -37.43 -13.62 -2.84
N ASP A 47 -37.39 -13.83 -1.54
CA ASP A 47 -38.57 -13.86 -0.68
C ASP A 47 -38.58 -12.58 0.16
N ASN A 48 -39.22 -11.53 -0.37
CA ASN A 48 -39.26 -10.22 0.28
C ASN A 48 -40.04 -10.25 1.61
N GLU A 49 -40.99 -11.18 1.77
CA GLU A 49 -41.77 -11.32 3.00
C GLU A 49 -40.94 -12.01 4.10
N ALA A 50 -40.22 -13.07 3.76
CA ALA A 50 -39.36 -13.79 4.69
C ALA A 50 -37.98 -13.13 4.88
N GLY A 51 -37.62 -12.17 4.03
CA GLY A 51 -36.30 -11.54 4.03
C GLY A 51 -35.18 -12.50 3.61
N LYS A 52 -35.48 -13.44 2.70
CA LYS A 52 -34.55 -14.52 2.29
C LYS A 52 -34.13 -14.42 0.84
N VAL A 53 -32.89 -14.81 0.57
CA VAL A 53 -32.34 -14.95 -0.78
C VAL A 53 -31.94 -16.40 -1.03
N TYR A 54 -32.38 -16.92 -2.17
CA TYR A 54 -32.03 -18.26 -2.62
C TYR A 54 -31.28 -18.19 -3.95
N LEU A 55 -30.38 -19.15 -4.15
CA LEU A 55 -29.66 -19.33 -5.41
C LEU A 55 -30.00 -20.70 -5.99
N GLN A 56 -30.31 -20.72 -7.28
CA GLN A 56 -30.30 -21.97 -8.05
C GLN A 56 -28.89 -22.18 -8.60
N VAL A 57 -28.19 -23.15 -8.04
CA VAL A 57 -26.83 -23.55 -8.41
C VAL A 57 -26.87 -24.89 -9.16
N PRO A 58 -25.88 -25.18 -10.02
CA PRO A 58 -25.84 -26.50 -10.67
C PRO A 58 -25.62 -27.62 -9.66
N ALA A 59 -26.14 -28.81 -9.98
CA ALA A 59 -25.86 -30.04 -9.24
C ALA A 59 -24.48 -30.66 -9.59
N SER A 60 -23.69 -30.01 -10.45
CA SER A 60 -22.34 -30.45 -10.83
C SER A 60 -21.26 -29.76 -10.00
N ASP A 61 -20.04 -30.28 -10.08
CA ASP A 61 -18.82 -29.74 -9.47
C ASP A 61 -18.20 -28.58 -10.29
N GLN A 62 -19.01 -27.87 -11.08
CA GLN A 62 -18.55 -26.76 -11.89
C GLN A 62 -17.87 -25.69 -11.02
N GLN A 63 -16.73 -25.21 -11.51
CA GLN A 63 -15.91 -24.21 -10.82
C GLN A 63 -16.26 -22.78 -11.22
N TYR A 64 -16.08 -21.87 -10.27
CA TYR A 64 -16.33 -20.43 -10.38
C TYR A 64 -15.22 -19.65 -9.68
N LEU A 65 -15.11 -18.35 -9.95
CA LEU A 65 -14.39 -17.44 -9.07
C LEU A 65 -15.35 -16.87 -8.02
N TYR A 66 -14.86 -16.70 -6.81
CA TYR A 66 -15.56 -16.02 -5.73
C TYR A 66 -14.65 -15.01 -5.04
N TYR A 67 -15.17 -13.81 -4.77
CA TYR A 67 -14.52 -12.84 -3.91
C TYR A 67 -15.55 -12.03 -3.12
N SER A 68 -15.08 -11.38 -2.06
CA SER A 68 -15.86 -10.35 -1.36
C SER A 68 -15.22 -8.97 -1.47
N SER A 69 -16.03 -7.94 -1.33
CA SER A 69 -15.59 -6.53 -1.34
C SER A 69 -16.42 -5.67 -0.40
N LEU A 70 -16.01 -4.41 -0.20
CA LEU A 70 -16.69 -3.44 0.65
C LEU A 70 -17.26 -2.27 -0.16
N PRO A 71 -18.51 -2.31 -0.67
CA PRO A 71 -19.12 -1.16 -1.34
C PRO A 71 -19.29 0.06 -0.42
N GLN A 72 -19.27 -0.14 0.90
CA GLN A 72 -19.16 0.91 1.92
C GLN A 72 -18.18 0.47 3.01
N GLY A 73 -17.14 1.27 3.23
CA GLY A 73 -16.16 1.09 4.31
C GLY A 73 -16.36 2.11 5.44
N LEU A 74 -15.37 2.21 6.34
CA LEU A 74 -15.38 3.09 7.52
C LEU A 74 -14.69 4.44 7.31
N GLY A 75 -14.07 4.66 6.15
CA GLY A 75 -13.53 5.97 5.77
C GLY A 75 -12.31 6.41 6.57
N SER A 76 -11.44 5.48 6.97
CA SER A 76 -10.16 5.77 7.62
C SER A 76 -9.06 4.83 7.14
N ASN A 77 -7.96 5.40 6.65
CA ASN A 77 -6.82 4.63 6.16
C ASN A 77 -6.18 3.81 7.28
N ASP A 78 -6.12 4.36 8.49
CA ASP A 78 -5.49 3.70 9.63
C ASP A 78 -6.30 2.47 10.11
N ILE A 79 -7.59 2.40 9.75
CA ILE A 79 -8.44 1.22 9.95
C ILE A 79 -8.25 0.19 8.81
N GLY A 80 -8.10 0.66 7.57
CA GLY A 80 -7.89 -0.21 6.40
C GLY A 80 -9.15 -0.94 5.91
N LEU A 81 -10.32 -0.32 6.10
CA LEU A 81 -11.62 -0.80 5.63
C LEU A 81 -12.27 0.26 4.74
N ASP A 82 -11.85 0.29 3.47
CA ASP A 82 -12.20 1.36 2.54
C ASP A 82 -13.39 1.01 1.65
N ARG A 83 -14.13 2.04 1.21
CA ARG A 83 -15.10 1.88 0.11
C ARG A 83 -14.37 1.35 -1.13
N GLY A 84 -14.89 0.30 -1.75
CA GLY A 84 -14.32 -0.33 -2.93
C GLY A 84 -13.24 -1.36 -2.67
N GLN A 85 -12.88 -1.61 -1.41
CA GLN A 85 -11.81 -2.54 -1.08
C GLN A 85 -12.19 -3.97 -1.50
N LEU A 86 -11.34 -4.60 -2.31
CA LEU A 86 -11.41 -6.03 -2.59
C LEU A 86 -10.79 -6.80 -1.41
N MET A 87 -11.25 -8.03 -1.20
CA MET A 87 -10.68 -8.89 -0.17
C MET A 87 -9.20 -9.16 -0.41
N GLU A 88 -8.41 -9.11 0.67
CA GLU A 88 -6.95 -9.32 0.66
C GLU A 88 -6.52 -10.67 0.08
N LEU A 89 -7.32 -11.72 0.27
CA LEU A 89 -7.06 -13.07 -0.27
C LEU A 89 -7.31 -13.19 -1.78
N GLY A 90 -7.74 -12.11 -2.45
CA GLY A 90 -8.04 -12.11 -3.88
C GLY A 90 -9.23 -12.98 -4.25
N ALA A 91 -9.36 -13.26 -5.55
CA ALA A 91 -10.39 -14.14 -6.09
C ALA A 91 -10.01 -15.62 -5.87
N ARG A 92 -10.99 -16.41 -5.46
CA ARG A 92 -10.81 -17.81 -5.07
C ARG A 92 -11.50 -18.71 -6.07
N LEU A 93 -10.84 -19.81 -6.43
CA LEU A 93 -11.48 -20.88 -7.19
C LEU A 93 -12.41 -21.67 -6.26
N VAL A 94 -13.70 -21.72 -6.57
CA VAL A 94 -14.70 -22.40 -5.75
C VAL A 94 -15.59 -23.33 -6.55
N SER A 95 -16.16 -24.34 -5.92
CA SER A 95 -17.26 -25.15 -6.47
C SER A 95 -18.29 -25.47 -5.39
N PHE A 96 -19.51 -25.78 -5.82
CA PHE A 96 -20.55 -26.28 -4.92
C PHE A 96 -20.46 -27.81 -4.84
N GLU A 97 -20.53 -28.34 -3.63
CA GLU A 97 -20.47 -29.78 -3.34
C GLU A 97 -21.75 -30.22 -2.64
N ASP A 98 -22.46 -31.16 -3.25
CA ASP A 98 -23.68 -31.73 -2.67
C ASP A 98 -23.32 -32.66 -1.51
N ALA A 99 -23.74 -32.28 -0.30
CA ALA A 99 -23.58 -33.04 0.93
C ALA A 99 -24.93 -33.57 1.46
N GLY A 100 -25.94 -33.69 0.61
CA GLY A 100 -27.28 -34.14 0.97
C GLY A 100 -28.19 -32.98 1.36
N ASP A 101 -28.51 -32.83 2.64
CA ASP A 101 -29.37 -31.74 3.13
C ASP A 101 -28.71 -30.35 3.02
N LYS A 102 -27.41 -30.33 2.69
CA LYS A 102 -26.60 -29.12 2.52
C LYS A 102 -25.85 -29.12 1.20
N MET A 103 -25.61 -27.92 0.69
CA MET A 103 -24.62 -27.64 -0.35
C MET A 103 -23.44 -26.93 0.30
N LEU A 104 -22.22 -27.43 0.13
CA LEU A 104 -21.01 -26.81 0.66
C LEU A 104 -20.34 -25.95 -0.42
N LEU A 105 -19.80 -24.79 -0.04
CA LEU A 105 -18.94 -24.00 -0.93
C LEU A 105 -17.49 -24.34 -0.63
N ARG A 106 -16.88 -25.17 -1.47
CA ARG A 106 -15.47 -25.55 -1.37
C ARG A 106 -14.62 -24.54 -2.11
N GLN A 107 -13.64 -23.97 -1.42
CA GLN A 107 -12.50 -23.26 -2.01
C GLN A 107 -11.39 -24.26 -2.30
N HIS A 108 -10.98 -24.32 -3.56
CA HIS A 108 -9.89 -25.16 -4.04
C HIS A 108 -8.53 -24.51 -3.76
N ASN A 109 -7.50 -25.34 -3.57
CA ASN A 109 -6.14 -24.87 -3.44
C ASN A 109 -5.53 -24.69 -4.84
N THR A 110 -5.17 -23.45 -5.19
CA THR A 110 -4.53 -23.14 -6.47
C THR A 110 -3.04 -22.87 -6.36
N GLN A 111 -2.50 -22.83 -5.14
CA GLN A 111 -1.08 -22.59 -4.86
C GLN A 111 -0.25 -23.86 -5.09
N PHE A 112 -0.80 -25.04 -4.77
CA PHE A 112 -0.14 -26.31 -4.97
C PHE A 112 -0.95 -27.14 -5.96
N ARG A 113 -0.35 -27.47 -7.11
CA ARG A 113 -1.03 -28.20 -8.19
C ARG A 113 -0.08 -29.13 -8.92
N ALA A 114 -0.61 -29.92 -9.86
CA ALA A 114 0.17 -30.71 -10.81
C ALA A 114 -0.33 -30.44 -12.23
N GLU A 115 0.48 -29.78 -13.06
CA GLU A 115 0.20 -29.57 -14.49
C GLU A 115 0.55 -30.82 -15.30
N SER A 116 -0.21 -31.89 -15.06
CA SER A 116 0.00 -33.19 -15.68
C SER A 116 -1.23 -33.66 -16.44
N ASN A 117 -1.04 -34.55 -17.43
CA ASN A 117 -2.13 -35.27 -18.07
C ASN A 117 -2.51 -36.56 -17.31
N ASN A 118 -1.84 -36.86 -16.19
CA ASN A 118 -2.14 -37.98 -15.30
C ASN A 118 -3.13 -37.57 -14.19
N PRO A 119 -4.40 -38.03 -14.24
CA PRO A 119 -5.39 -37.64 -13.24
C PRO A 119 -5.08 -38.13 -11.82
N LEU A 120 -4.30 -39.21 -11.67
CA LEU A 120 -3.91 -39.72 -10.35
C LEU A 120 -2.84 -38.86 -9.70
N GLU A 121 -1.97 -38.24 -10.50
CA GLU A 121 -0.97 -37.29 -10.02
C GLU A 121 -1.62 -35.99 -9.57
N GLN A 122 -2.55 -35.45 -10.37
CA GLN A 122 -3.40 -34.32 -9.99
C GLN A 122 -4.14 -34.60 -8.68
N ARG A 123 -4.78 -35.77 -8.57
CA ARG A 123 -5.48 -36.20 -7.36
C ARG A 123 -4.54 -36.34 -6.16
N SER A 124 -3.32 -36.86 -6.35
CA SER A 124 -2.35 -36.97 -5.26
C SER A 124 -2.00 -35.62 -4.65
N VAL A 125 -1.95 -34.55 -5.44
CA VAL A 125 -1.73 -33.19 -4.93
C VAL A 125 -2.97 -32.66 -4.23
N ASP A 126 -4.15 -32.83 -4.83
CA ASP A 126 -5.44 -32.44 -4.25
C ASP A 126 -5.69 -33.11 -2.88
N GLU A 127 -5.33 -34.38 -2.73
CA GLU A 127 -5.41 -35.12 -1.45
C GLU A 127 -4.35 -34.70 -0.44
N ALA A 128 -3.21 -34.16 -0.89
CA ALA A 128 -2.09 -33.77 -0.04
C ALA A 128 -2.21 -32.36 0.55
N PHE A 129 -2.90 -31.44 -0.13
CA PHE A 129 -3.04 -30.05 0.29
C PHE A 129 -4.47 -29.71 0.68
N ALA A 130 -4.64 -29.04 1.81
CA ALA A 130 -5.97 -28.71 2.32
C ALA A 130 -6.72 -27.74 1.39
N SER A 131 -7.98 -28.08 1.11
CA SER A 131 -9.02 -27.16 0.65
C SER A 131 -9.76 -26.54 1.84
N ALA A 132 -10.68 -25.61 1.60
CA ALA A 132 -11.47 -24.99 2.66
C ALA A 132 -12.97 -24.98 2.33
N ILE A 133 -13.83 -25.33 3.29
CA ILE A 133 -15.26 -25.08 3.18
C ILE A 133 -15.52 -23.66 3.71
N ILE A 134 -15.88 -22.75 2.80
CA ILE A 134 -16.06 -21.33 3.11
C ILE A 134 -17.54 -20.91 3.20
N GLY A 135 -18.45 -21.83 2.89
CA GLY A 135 -19.89 -21.65 2.99
C GLY A 135 -20.60 -22.99 3.11
N SER A 136 -21.77 -22.98 3.72
CA SER A 136 -22.66 -24.14 3.86
C SER A 136 -24.09 -23.64 3.76
N PHE A 137 -24.86 -24.18 2.83
CA PHE A 137 -26.20 -23.72 2.50
C PHE A 137 -27.20 -24.84 2.68
N SER A 138 -28.38 -24.54 3.24
CA SER A 138 -29.47 -25.52 3.33
C SER A 138 -30.10 -25.73 1.95
N VAL A 139 -30.32 -26.98 1.56
CA VAL A 139 -31.02 -27.31 0.32
C VAL A 139 -32.53 -27.24 0.53
N VAL A 140 -33.22 -26.37 -0.20
CA VAL A 140 -34.68 -26.19 -0.08
C VAL A 140 -35.45 -27.02 -1.10
N ALA A 141 -34.90 -27.16 -2.31
CA ALA A 141 -35.47 -27.96 -3.38
C ALA A 141 -34.36 -28.40 -4.33
N ARG A 142 -34.60 -29.46 -5.11
CA ARG A 142 -33.68 -29.92 -6.15
C ARG A 142 -34.45 -30.50 -7.32
N ASP A 143 -33.82 -30.50 -8.49
CA ASP A 143 -34.21 -31.30 -9.64
C ASP A 143 -32.98 -32.09 -10.15
N ALA A 144 -33.06 -32.64 -11.37
CA ALA A 144 -31.99 -33.49 -11.91
C ALA A 144 -30.70 -32.71 -12.25
N THR A 145 -30.76 -31.39 -12.44
CA THR A 145 -29.62 -30.58 -12.92
C THR A 145 -29.26 -29.43 -11.98
N SER A 146 -30.17 -29.06 -11.08
CA SER A 146 -30.06 -27.86 -10.25
C SER A 146 -30.46 -28.11 -8.81
N VAL A 147 -29.86 -27.34 -7.91
CA VAL A 147 -30.17 -27.32 -6.48
C VAL A 147 -30.52 -25.89 -6.09
N LEU A 148 -31.67 -25.71 -5.44
CA LEU A 148 -32.07 -24.43 -4.87
C LEU A 148 -31.57 -24.38 -3.41
N ILE A 149 -30.72 -23.41 -3.11
CA ILE A 149 -30.05 -23.27 -1.81
C ILE A 149 -30.45 -21.96 -1.11
N ASP A 150 -30.61 -21.98 0.21
CA ASP A 150 -30.78 -20.77 1.02
C ASP A 150 -29.41 -20.13 1.27
N ALA A 151 -29.18 -18.96 0.67
CA ALA A 151 -27.92 -18.23 0.75
C ALA A 151 -27.91 -17.14 1.84
N THR A 152 -29.03 -16.95 2.55
CA THR A 152 -29.24 -15.80 3.44
C THR A 152 -28.14 -15.65 4.51
N ASP A 153 -27.88 -16.72 5.27
CA ASP A 153 -26.89 -16.68 6.36
C ASP A 153 -25.46 -16.46 5.86
N PHE A 154 -25.14 -16.95 4.67
CA PHE A 154 -23.83 -16.73 4.05
C PHE A 154 -23.64 -15.27 3.64
N VAL A 155 -24.67 -14.64 3.08
CA VAL A 155 -24.60 -13.22 2.69
C VAL A 155 -24.55 -12.32 3.92
N VAL A 156 -25.23 -12.70 5.01
CA VAL A 156 -25.20 -11.98 6.31
C VAL A 156 -24.06 -12.50 7.21
N SER A 157 -22.89 -12.78 6.63
CA SER A 157 -21.70 -13.24 7.35
C SER A 157 -20.52 -12.30 7.17
N ASP A 158 -19.61 -12.25 8.16
CA ASP A 158 -18.36 -11.49 8.06
C ASP A 158 -17.31 -12.20 7.18
N SER A 159 -17.67 -12.44 5.92
CA SER A 159 -16.82 -13.10 4.93
C SER A 159 -15.57 -12.30 4.55
N HIS A 160 -15.65 -10.96 4.69
CA HIS A 160 -14.55 -10.05 4.42
C HIS A 160 -13.55 -10.00 5.60
N GLY A 161 -13.96 -10.37 6.81
CA GLY A 161 -13.12 -10.40 8.00
C GLY A 161 -12.95 -9.04 8.68
N VAL A 162 -14.00 -8.21 8.65
CA VAL A 162 -14.06 -6.88 9.26
C VAL A 162 -13.67 -6.92 10.73
N ALA A 163 -14.24 -7.85 11.50
CA ALA A 163 -13.92 -8.01 12.93
C ALA A 163 -12.44 -8.34 13.17
N ARG A 164 -11.90 -9.24 12.34
CA ARG A 164 -10.49 -9.65 12.39
C ARG A 164 -9.56 -8.47 12.07
N ILE A 165 -9.88 -7.67 11.06
CA ILE A 165 -9.09 -6.49 10.65
C ILE A 165 -9.10 -5.45 11.77
N LEU A 166 -10.26 -5.12 12.34
CA LEU A 166 -10.38 -4.16 13.44
C LEU A 166 -9.53 -4.56 14.64
N LYS A 167 -9.60 -5.84 15.04
CA LYS A 167 -8.77 -6.38 16.12
C LYS A 167 -7.28 -6.28 15.82
N ALA A 168 -6.86 -6.72 14.64
CA ALA A 168 -5.46 -6.70 14.22
C ALA A 168 -4.87 -5.28 14.17
N ARG A 169 -5.70 -4.27 13.87
CA ARG A 169 -5.34 -2.84 13.83
C ARG A 169 -5.52 -2.13 15.17
N GLY A 170 -5.80 -2.85 16.25
CA GLY A 170 -5.98 -2.28 17.59
C GLY A 170 -7.19 -1.35 17.69
N GLN A 171 -8.22 -1.57 16.86
CA GLN A 171 -9.44 -0.75 16.83
C GLN A 171 -10.57 -1.29 17.69
N GLY A 172 -10.31 -2.30 18.51
CA GLY A 172 -11.28 -2.94 19.41
C GLY A 172 -11.66 -4.34 18.94
N ASP A 173 -12.16 -5.13 19.89
CA ASP A 173 -12.70 -6.46 19.62
C ASP A 173 -14.18 -6.32 19.24
N PHE A 174 -14.45 -6.25 17.93
CA PHE A 174 -15.79 -6.14 17.38
C PHE A 174 -16.40 -7.51 17.11
N THR A 175 -17.70 -7.67 17.37
CA THR A 175 -18.46 -8.89 17.06
C THR A 175 -19.66 -8.56 16.17
N LEU A 176 -19.90 -9.38 15.15
CA LEU A 176 -21.08 -9.25 14.29
C LEU A 176 -22.36 -9.35 15.12
N THR A 177 -23.33 -8.48 14.83
CA THR A 177 -24.65 -8.44 15.46
C THR A 177 -25.70 -8.79 14.39
N PRO A 178 -26.08 -10.07 14.24
CA PRO A 178 -27.01 -10.51 13.19
C PRO A 178 -28.37 -9.82 13.25
N SER A 179 -28.87 -9.52 14.45
CA SER A 179 -30.17 -8.84 14.63
C SER A 179 -30.21 -7.42 14.05
N HIS A 180 -29.05 -6.79 13.81
CA HIS A 180 -28.92 -5.46 13.21
C HIS A 180 -28.30 -5.53 11.80
N SER A 181 -28.27 -6.73 11.21
CA SER A 181 -27.69 -6.99 9.90
C SER A 181 -28.78 -7.55 8.97
N ALA A 182 -28.74 -7.18 7.69
CA ALA A 182 -29.77 -7.57 6.74
C ALA A 182 -29.27 -7.51 5.30
N LEU A 183 -29.96 -8.23 4.42
CA LEU A 183 -29.75 -8.18 2.98
C LEU A 183 -29.99 -6.76 2.43
N TYR A 184 -29.18 -6.36 1.47
CA TYR A 184 -29.30 -5.10 0.75
C TYR A 184 -29.79 -5.32 -0.68
N TRP A 185 -31.12 -5.40 -0.83
CA TRP A 185 -31.78 -5.73 -2.09
C TRP A 185 -31.40 -4.90 -3.33
N PRO A 186 -31.18 -3.57 -3.26
CA PRO A 186 -30.92 -2.77 -4.46
C PRO A 186 -29.68 -3.17 -5.27
N ARG A 187 -28.76 -3.95 -4.68
CA ARG A 187 -27.50 -4.42 -5.30
C ARG A 187 -27.33 -5.94 -5.29
N THR A 188 -28.31 -6.66 -4.74
CA THR A 188 -28.36 -8.13 -4.80
C THR A 188 -29.00 -8.54 -6.13
N LYS A 189 -28.22 -8.86 -7.15
CA LYS A 189 -28.63 -9.00 -8.56
C LYS A 189 -27.88 -10.12 -9.27
N SER A 190 -28.43 -10.62 -10.38
CA SER A 190 -27.76 -11.61 -11.22
C SER A 190 -27.56 -11.08 -12.64
N PHE A 191 -26.35 -11.25 -13.16
CA PHE A 191 -25.93 -10.91 -14.51
C PHE A 191 -25.44 -12.17 -15.23
N GLU A 192 -25.28 -12.09 -16.54
CA GLU A 192 -24.85 -13.23 -17.38
C GLU A 192 -23.57 -13.92 -16.88
N ARG A 193 -22.58 -13.14 -16.42
CA ARG A 193 -21.25 -13.66 -16.03
C ARG A 193 -20.99 -13.63 -14.53
N ASN A 194 -21.90 -13.09 -13.73
CA ASN A 194 -21.69 -12.89 -12.30
C ASN A 194 -23.01 -12.77 -11.54
N THR A 195 -23.04 -13.31 -10.32
CA THR A 195 -24.14 -13.14 -9.37
C THR A 195 -23.60 -12.36 -8.16
N GLU A 196 -24.28 -11.26 -7.84
CA GLU A 196 -23.88 -10.29 -6.83
C GLU A 196 -24.87 -10.31 -5.67
N LEU A 197 -24.36 -10.43 -4.44
CA LEU A 197 -25.16 -10.45 -3.21
C LEU A 197 -24.59 -9.46 -2.21
N GLU A 198 -25.42 -8.61 -1.62
CA GLU A 198 -24.96 -7.58 -0.69
C GLU A 198 -25.73 -7.63 0.63
N ALA A 199 -25.04 -7.37 1.74
CA ALA A 199 -25.65 -7.18 3.06
C ALA A 199 -25.05 -5.98 3.79
N THR A 200 -25.89 -5.32 4.57
CA THR A 200 -25.45 -4.42 5.63
C THR A 200 -25.14 -5.25 6.86
N LEU A 201 -23.89 -5.20 7.33
CA LEU A 201 -23.42 -5.91 8.51
C LEU A 201 -23.12 -4.91 9.62
N THR A 202 -23.67 -5.16 10.81
CA THR A 202 -23.45 -4.33 11.99
C THR A 202 -22.61 -5.06 13.03
N PHE A 203 -21.61 -4.38 13.59
CA PHE A 203 -20.68 -4.92 14.58
C PHE A 203 -20.71 -4.09 15.85
N THR A 204 -20.54 -4.73 17.01
CA THR A 204 -20.51 -4.08 18.32
C THR A 204 -19.23 -4.34 19.09
N SER A 205 -18.78 -3.37 19.89
CA SER A 205 -17.65 -3.50 20.81
C SER A 205 -17.79 -2.52 21.97
N ASP A 206 -17.37 -2.92 23.18
CA ASP A 206 -17.32 -2.03 24.35
C ASP A 206 -16.03 -1.19 24.43
N ASN A 207 -15.03 -1.51 23.60
CA ASN A 207 -13.73 -0.83 23.62
C ASN A 207 -13.25 -0.44 22.21
N PRO A 208 -13.98 0.45 21.51
CA PRO A 208 -13.55 0.90 20.20
C PRO A 208 -12.25 1.71 20.28
N GLY A 209 -11.40 1.54 19.28
CA GLY A 209 -10.14 2.27 19.15
C GLY A 209 -10.33 3.71 18.69
N ASN A 210 -9.23 4.46 18.72
CA ASN A 210 -9.25 5.90 18.49
C ASN A 210 -9.75 6.29 17.09
N PHE A 211 -9.40 5.52 16.05
CA PHE A 211 -9.81 5.87 14.69
C PHE A 211 -11.28 5.56 14.43
N VAL A 212 -11.81 4.47 15.00
CA VAL A 212 -13.25 4.20 14.97
C VAL A 212 -14.02 5.32 15.67
N ARG A 213 -13.59 5.73 16.87
CA ARG A 213 -14.17 6.89 17.60
C ARG A 213 -14.12 8.19 16.83
N GLN A 214 -13.18 8.34 15.91
CA GLN A 214 -13.03 9.55 15.11
C GLN A 214 -14.05 9.61 13.96
N VAL A 215 -14.39 8.47 13.35
CA VAL A 215 -15.13 8.43 12.07
C VAL A 215 -16.56 7.90 12.20
N ALA A 216 -16.82 7.06 13.20
CA ALA A 216 -18.14 6.46 13.39
C ALA A 216 -19.08 7.42 14.16
N PRO A 217 -20.36 7.51 13.75
CA PRO A 217 -21.35 8.30 14.49
C PRO A 217 -21.64 7.73 15.89
N ASP A 218 -21.67 6.40 16.02
CA ASP A 218 -21.60 5.67 17.28
C ASP A 218 -20.42 4.68 17.21
N PRO A 219 -19.35 4.87 18.00
CA PRO A 219 -18.19 4.00 17.90
C PRO A 219 -18.40 2.62 18.52
N TYR A 220 -19.44 2.41 19.33
CA TYR A 220 -19.72 1.12 19.96
C TYR A 220 -20.56 0.20 19.07
N GLN A 221 -21.16 0.75 18.01
CA GLN A 221 -21.92 0.00 17.02
C GLN A 221 -21.73 0.59 15.62
N ILE A 222 -21.01 -0.14 14.77
CA ILE A 222 -20.64 0.30 13.41
C ILE A 222 -21.26 -0.61 12.37
N SER A 223 -21.62 -0.06 11.21
CA SER A 223 -22.13 -0.84 10.09
C SER A 223 -21.30 -0.62 8.83
N VAL A 224 -21.08 -1.68 8.06
CA VAL A 224 -20.47 -1.65 6.73
C VAL A 224 -21.34 -2.44 5.75
N ARG A 225 -21.12 -2.26 4.45
CA ARG A 225 -21.74 -3.13 3.45
C ARG A 225 -20.70 -4.10 2.92
N VAL A 226 -21.01 -5.38 2.98
CA VAL A 226 -20.21 -6.46 2.42
C VAL A 226 -20.92 -6.98 1.18
N HIS A 227 -20.12 -7.20 0.14
CA HIS A 227 -20.56 -7.63 -1.16
C HIS A 227 -19.88 -8.95 -1.50
N HIS A 228 -20.65 -9.88 -2.04
CA HIS A 228 -20.21 -11.19 -2.48
C HIS A 228 -20.43 -11.29 -3.99
N SER A 229 -19.38 -11.68 -4.71
CA SER A 229 -19.43 -11.87 -6.15
C SER A 229 -19.05 -13.30 -6.49
N PHE A 230 -19.97 -14.02 -7.16
CA PHE A 230 -19.65 -15.24 -7.88
C PHE A 230 -19.49 -14.90 -9.35
N VAL A 231 -18.41 -15.35 -9.97
CA VAL A 231 -18.06 -15.00 -11.35
C VAL A 231 -17.77 -16.26 -12.15
N ALA A 232 -18.30 -16.33 -13.37
CA ALA A 232 -17.97 -17.39 -14.32
C ALA A 232 -16.48 -17.38 -14.64
N LEU A 233 -15.86 -18.56 -14.79
CA LEU A 233 -14.47 -18.64 -15.24
C LEU A 233 -14.28 -17.94 -16.59
N PRO A 234 -13.09 -17.36 -16.86
CA PRO A 234 -12.79 -16.83 -18.18
C PRO A 234 -12.81 -17.94 -19.24
N GLU A 235 -13.02 -17.53 -20.50
CA GLU A 235 -13.00 -18.45 -21.64
C GLU A 235 -11.62 -19.14 -21.76
N PRO A 236 -11.53 -20.36 -22.31
CA PRO A 236 -10.24 -21.01 -22.52
C PRO A 236 -9.32 -20.21 -23.48
N GLY A 237 -8.04 -20.60 -23.53
CA GLY A 237 -7.07 -20.04 -24.48
C GLY A 237 -6.27 -18.84 -23.99
N PHE A 238 -6.34 -18.47 -22.70
CA PHE A 238 -5.35 -17.57 -22.11
C PHE A 238 -4.00 -18.28 -22.07
N VAL A 239 -2.97 -17.59 -22.53
CA VAL A 239 -1.58 -18.07 -22.42
C VAL A 239 -0.89 -17.22 -21.36
N PRO A 240 -0.57 -17.79 -20.18
CA PRO A 240 0.24 -17.12 -19.17
C PRO A 240 1.58 -16.68 -19.75
N ARG A 241 2.11 -15.56 -19.25
CA ARG A 241 3.42 -15.06 -19.68
C ARG A 241 4.42 -15.24 -18.56
N THR A 242 5.52 -15.91 -18.86
CA THR A 242 6.60 -16.20 -17.89
C THR A 242 7.09 -14.91 -17.25
N PHE A 243 7.23 -14.93 -15.93
CA PHE A 243 7.81 -13.83 -15.17
C PHE A 243 9.32 -13.79 -15.40
N HIS A 244 9.85 -12.58 -15.58
CA HIS A 244 11.29 -12.33 -15.51
C HIS A 244 11.56 -11.30 -14.42
N PRO A 245 12.60 -11.46 -13.58
CA PRO A 245 12.90 -10.53 -12.48
C PRO A 245 13.10 -9.07 -12.92
N GLN A 246 13.51 -8.85 -14.18
CA GLN A 246 13.70 -7.52 -14.77
C GLN A 246 12.52 -7.07 -15.68
N SER A 247 11.37 -7.74 -15.61
CA SER A 247 10.22 -7.44 -16.49
C SER A 247 9.41 -6.19 -16.10
N GLY A 248 9.52 -5.75 -14.84
CA GLY A 248 8.66 -4.70 -14.29
C GLY A 248 7.29 -5.17 -13.79
N PHE A 249 6.91 -6.44 -13.97
CA PHE A 249 5.65 -6.98 -13.46
C PHE A 249 5.79 -7.55 -12.05
N TRP A 250 4.66 -7.71 -11.36
CA TRP A 250 4.61 -8.60 -10.19
C TRP A 250 4.81 -10.06 -10.61
N SER A 251 5.38 -10.85 -9.70
CA SER A 251 5.40 -12.31 -9.83
C SER A 251 4.07 -12.85 -9.32
N PHE A 252 3.39 -13.64 -10.14
CA PHE A 252 2.28 -14.51 -9.76
C PHE A 252 2.80 -15.95 -9.80
N ASP A 253 2.92 -16.60 -8.64
CA ASP A 253 3.57 -17.90 -8.50
C ASP A 253 2.65 -19.00 -7.96
N TYR A 254 3.03 -20.24 -8.26
CA TYR A 254 2.42 -21.47 -7.76
C TYR A 254 3.46 -22.59 -7.78
N GLU A 255 3.21 -23.65 -7.02
CA GLU A 255 4.04 -24.85 -6.96
C GLU A 255 3.46 -25.95 -7.84
N ASP A 256 4.20 -26.38 -8.86
CA ASP A 256 3.84 -27.45 -9.78
C ASP A 256 4.55 -28.78 -9.45
N TYR A 257 3.85 -29.68 -8.77
CA TYR A 257 4.39 -31.00 -8.40
C TYR A 257 4.56 -31.95 -9.58
N ALA A 258 4.08 -31.60 -10.77
CA ALA A 258 4.39 -32.33 -12.00
C ALA A 258 5.68 -31.83 -12.68
N ALA A 259 6.30 -30.76 -12.17
CA ALA A 259 7.53 -30.22 -12.73
C ALA A 259 8.64 -31.29 -12.74
N PRO A 260 9.42 -31.42 -13.83
CA PRO A 260 10.55 -32.33 -13.88
C PRO A 260 11.56 -32.07 -12.74
N ILE A 261 12.22 -33.12 -12.26
CA ILE A 261 13.13 -33.05 -11.10
C ILE A 261 14.31 -32.08 -11.27
N ASP A 262 14.69 -31.77 -12.52
CA ASP A 262 15.76 -30.83 -12.86
C ASP A 262 15.26 -29.39 -13.08
N GLN A 263 13.96 -29.15 -12.92
CA GLN A 263 13.33 -27.84 -13.02
C GLN A 263 12.82 -27.36 -11.65
N PRO A 264 12.70 -26.04 -11.43
CA PRO A 264 12.06 -25.52 -10.23
C PRO A 264 10.59 -25.96 -10.17
N ILE A 265 10.14 -26.39 -8.99
CA ILE A 265 8.72 -26.62 -8.70
C ILE A 265 7.92 -25.31 -8.73
N THR A 266 8.50 -24.22 -8.23
CA THR A 266 7.86 -22.92 -8.22
C THR A 266 7.85 -22.31 -9.62
N GLN A 267 6.67 -22.30 -10.23
CA GLN A 267 6.41 -21.62 -11.49
C GLN A 267 6.09 -20.15 -11.24
N ARG A 268 6.49 -19.26 -12.17
CA ARG A 268 6.23 -17.81 -12.06
C ARG A 268 5.75 -17.25 -13.38
N VAL A 269 4.60 -16.60 -13.34
CA VAL A 269 4.00 -15.88 -14.46
C VAL A 269 3.72 -14.43 -14.06
N ILE A 270 3.45 -13.57 -15.04
CA ILE A 270 2.99 -12.20 -14.76
C ILE A 270 1.46 -12.17 -14.74
N PRO A 271 0.84 -11.42 -13.83
CA PRO A 271 -0.57 -11.09 -13.95
C PRO A 271 -0.75 -10.12 -15.14
N ARG A 272 -1.70 -10.41 -16.03
CA ARG A 272 -2.03 -9.50 -17.15
C ARG A 272 -3.46 -9.69 -17.65
N HIS A 273 -4.02 -8.65 -18.24
CA HIS A 273 -5.28 -8.79 -18.98
C HIS A 273 -5.07 -9.63 -20.24
N ARG A 274 -6.14 -10.31 -20.68
CA ARG A 274 -6.17 -10.91 -22.01
C ARG A 274 -6.19 -9.80 -23.06
N LEU A 275 -5.26 -9.86 -24.01
CA LEU A 275 -5.20 -8.93 -25.13
C LEU A 275 -4.63 -9.66 -26.35
N ALA A 276 -5.27 -9.47 -27.50
CA ALA A 276 -4.84 -10.02 -28.78
C ALA A 276 -5.10 -9.00 -29.89
N LYS A 277 -4.23 -8.94 -30.89
CA LYS A 277 -4.43 -8.12 -32.09
C LYS A 277 -5.48 -8.75 -32.99
N LYS A 278 -6.29 -7.93 -33.67
CA LYS A 278 -7.17 -8.40 -34.75
C LYS A 278 -6.38 -8.94 -35.93
N ASP A 279 -5.26 -8.28 -36.25
CA ASP A 279 -4.25 -8.76 -37.19
C ASP A 279 -2.93 -9.02 -36.45
N PRO A 280 -2.62 -10.27 -36.08
CA PRO A 280 -1.39 -10.64 -35.39
C PRO A 280 -0.10 -10.38 -36.20
N THR A 281 -0.21 -10.20 -37.52
CA THR A 281 0.96 -10.00 -38.40
C THR A 281 1.31 -8.53 -38.60
N ALA A 282 0.39 -7.62 -38.27
CA ALA A 282 0.62 -6.20 -38.37
C ALA A 282 1.49 -5.68 -37.21
N ALA A 283 2.42 -4.77 -37.54
CA ALA A 283 3.22 -4.06 -36.55
C ALA A 283 2.34 -3.23 -35.59
N LEU A 284 1.24 -2.66 -36.12
CA LEU A 284 0.22 -1.93 -35.37
C LEU A 284 -1.17 -2.49 -35.73
N SER A 285 -1.95 -2.93 -34.76
CA SER A 285 -3.29 -3.49 -34.98
C SER A 285 -4.25 -3.13 -33.86
N GLU A 286 -5.54 -3.03 -34.16
CA GLU A 286 -6.58 -2.89 -33.12
C GLU A 286 -6.64 -4.15 -32.26
N ALA A 287 -6.98 -4.00 -30.98
CA ALA A 287 -7.27 -5.15 -30.13
C ALA A 287 -8.58 -5.84 -30.53
N VAL A 288 -8.65 -7.17 -30.37
CA VAL A 288 -9.90 -7.93 -30.47
C VAL A 288 -10.90 -7.42 -29.44
N GLU A 289 -10.46 -7.34 -28.19
CA GLU A 289 -11.20 -6.70 -27.09
C GLU A 289 -10.27 -5.68 -26.41
N PRO A 290 -10.62 -4.38 -26.41
CA PRO A 290 -9.82 -3.36 -25.72
C PRO A 290 -10.03 -3.43 -24.21
N ILE A 291 -9.00 -3.08 -23.46
CA ILE A 291 -9.05 -2.91 -22.01
C ILE A 291 -9.70 -1.55 -21.72
N VAL A 292 -10.90 -1.57 -21.13
CA VAL A 292 -11.67 -0.35 -20.84
C VAL A 292 -11.76 -0.11 -19.33
N TYR A 293 -11.29 1.06 -18.89
CA TYR A 293 -11.43 1.56 -17.53
C TYR A 293 -12.51 2.64 -17.44
N TYR A 294 -13.23 2.65 -16.31
CA TYR A 294 -14.36 3.53 -16.06
C TYR A 294 -14.15 4.36 -14.79
N LEU A 295 -14.25 5.68 -14.91
CA LEU A 295 -14.17 6.60 -13.79
C LEU A 295 -15.50 6.72 -13.05
N ASP A 296 -15.46 6.62 -11.72
CA ASP A 296 -16.59 6.84 -10.82
C ASP A 296 -17.24 8.21 -11.09
N ALA A 297 -18.54 8.20 -11.38
CA ALA A 297 -19.34 9.39 -11.67
C ALA A 297 -19.40 10.37 -10.48
N GLY A 298 -19.15 9.90 -9.25
CA GLY A 298 -19.06 10.72 -8.05
C GLY A 298 -17.82 11.63 -7.98
N THR A 299 -16.86 11.48 -8.90
CA THR A 299 -15.67 12.34 -8.95
C THR A 299 -16.05 13.76 -9.38
N PRO A 300 -15.73 14.81 -8.57
CA PRO A 300 -16.04 16.20 -8.92
C PRO A 300 -15.02 16.80 -9.91
N GLU A 301 -15.41 17.84 -10.65
CA GLU A 301 -14.44 18.70 -11.34
C GLU A 301 -13.69 19.59 -10.32
N PRO A 302 -12.42 19.97 -10.59
CA PRO A 302 -11.58 19.64 -11.75
C PRO A 302 -10.83 18.29 -11.64
N ILE A 303 -11.03 17.54 -10.55
CA ILE A 303 -10.34 16.27 -10.29
C ILE A 303 -10.69 15.23 -11.36
N ARG A 304 -11.95 15.18 -11.78
CA ARG A 304 -12.45 14.25 -12.81
C ARG A 304 -11.64 14.36 -14.10
N SER A 305 -11.49 15.58 -14.63
CA SER A 305 -10.71 15.82 -15.84
C SER A 305 -9.26 15.36 -15.67
N ALA A 306 -8.60 15.68 -14.56
CA ALA A 306 -7.23 15.24 -14.27
C ALA A 306 -7.09 13.71 -14.18
N LEU A 307 -8.04 13.01 -13.54
CA LEU A 307 -7.99 11.55 -13.46
C LEU A 307 -8.14 10.89 -14.83
N LEU A 308 -9.05 11.38 -15.68
CA LEU A 308 -9.23 10.89 -17.05
C LEU A 308 -7.98 11.13 -17.90
N ASP A 309 -7.39 12.32 -17.80
CA ASP A 309 -6.19 12.69 -18.57
C ASP A 309 -5.02 11.78 -18.23
N GLY A 310 -4.72 11.61 -16.93
CA GLY A 310 -3.64 10.75 -16.47
C GLY A 310 -3.84 9.28 -16.84
N ALA A 311 -5.07 8.77 -16.68
CA ALA A 311 -5.40 7.39 -17.02
C ALA A 311 -5.15 7.09 -18.51
N ARG A 312 -5.42 8.05 -19.40
CA ARG A 312 -5.26 7.87 -20.86
C ARG A 312 -3.80 7.74 -21.30
N TRP A 313 -2.82 8.11 -20.47
CA TRP A 313 -1.40 7.96 -20.79
C TRP A 313 -1.00 6.51 -21.11
N TRP A 314 -1.68 5.53 -20.52
CA TRP A 314 -1.42 4.11 -20.81
C TRP A 314 -1.64 3.73 -22.27
N ASN A 315 -2.52 4.41 -23.01
CA ASN A 315 -2.73 4.13 -24.43
C ASN A 315 -1.45 4.33 -25.27
N ASP A 316 -0.57 5.25 -24.87
CA ASP A 316 0.73 5.46 -25.52
C ASP A 316 1.66 4.25 -25.30
N ALA A 317 1.62 3.61 -24.13
CA ALA A 317 2.40 2.40 -23.86
C ALA A 317 1.86 1.17 -24.60
N PHE A 318 0.54 1.02 -24.71
CA PHE A 318 -0.06 -0.02 -25.56
C PHE A 318 0.20 0.21 -27.05
N THR A 319 0.23 1.47 -27.50
CA THR A 319 0.67 1.83 -28.86
C THR A 319 2.12 1.42 -29.11
N ALA A 320 3.02 1.65 -28.15
CA ALA A 320 4.40 1.18 -28.23
C ALA A 320 4.50 -0.36 -28.27
N ALA A 321 3.55 -1.09 -27.69
CA ALA A 321 3.44 -2.55 -27.80
C ALA A 321 2.80 -3.04 -29.11
N GLY A 322 2.47 -2.13 -30.04
CA GLY A 322 1.91 -2.48 -31.35
C GLY A 322 0.38 -2.54 -31.38
N TYR A 323 -0.31 -1.94 -30.40
CA TYR A 323 -1.76 -1.89 -30.39
C TYR A 323 -2.32 -0.52 -30.74
N LYS A 324 -3.36 -0.48 -31.56
CA LYS A 324 -4.15 0.72 -31.80
C LYS A 324 -5.38 0.72 -30.87
N ASP A 325 -5.50 1.76 -30.05
CA ASP A 325 -6.66 2.02 -29.17
C ASP A 325 -7.04 0.83 -28.25
N ALA A 326 -6.04 0.06 -27.81
CA ALA A 326 -6.26 -1.10 -26.93
C ALA A 326 -6.53 -0.73 -25.47
N PHE A 327 -6.22 0.50 -25.04
CA PHE A 327 -6.50 0.97 -23.69
C PHE A 327 -7.38 2.21 -23.75
N VAL A 328 -8.58 2.13 -23.17
CA VAL A 328 -9.60 3.16 -23.29
C VAL A 328 -10.13 3.55 -21.91
N VAL A 329 -10.31 4.85 -21.67
CA VAL A 329 -10.84 5.37 -20.41
C VAL A 329 -12.13 6.15 -20.66
N LYS A 330 -13.18 5.82 -19.91
CA LYS A 330 -14.52 6.40 -20.05
C LYS A 330 -15.08 6.82 -18.69
N MET A 331 -16.14 7.63 -18.70
CA MET A 331 -16.98 7.79 -17.52
C MET A 331 -17.83 6.54 -17.33
N MET A 332 -18.06 6.15 -16.08
CA MET A 332 -18.99 5.08 -15.75
C MET A 332 -20.40 5.40 -16.32
N PRO A 333 -21.04 4.47 -17.06
CA PRO A 333 -22.39 4.69 -17.57
C PRO A 333 -23.41 4.86 -16.44
N GLU A 334 -24.48 5.61 -16.71
CA GLU A 334 -25.58 5.74 -15.76
C GLU A 334 -26.21 4.36 -15.46
N GLY A 335 -26.50 4.10 -14.19
CA GLY A 335 -27.09 2.83 -13.74
C GLY A 335 -26.12 1.64 -13.66
N ALA A 336 -24.89 1.77 -14.18
CA ALA A 336 -23.90 0.70 -14.08
C ALA A 336 -23.43 0.50 -12.62
N ASP A 337 -23.03 -0.74 -12.30
CA ASP A 337 -22.54 -1.09 -10.97
C ASP A 337 -21.01 -1.08 -10.93
N ALA A 338 -20.42 -0.33 -10.00
CA ALA A 338 -18.98 -0.29 -9.84
C ALA A 338 -18.40 -1.65 -9.40
N MET A 339 -19.21 -2.51 -8.78
CA MET A 339 -18.77 -3.85 -8.35
C MET A 339 -19.00 -4.93 -9.40
N ASP A 340 -19.73 -4.65 -10.48
CA ASP A 340 -19.89 -5.60 -11.60
C ASP A 340 -18.52 -5.88 -12.23
N VAL A 341 -18.23 -7.18 -12.40
CA VAL A 341 -16.92 -7.67 -12.83
C VAL A 341 -16.51 -7.16 -14.22
N ARG A 342 -17.49 -6.79 -15.06
CA ARG A 342 -17.25 -6.36 -16.45
C ARG A 342 -16.62 -4.96 -16.58
N TYR A 343 -16.63 -4.17 -15.52
CA TYR A 343 -16.11 -2.80 -15.53
C TYR A 343 -14.80 -2.72 -14.75
N ASN A 344 -13.67 -2.45 -15.41
CA ASN A 344 -12.47 -2.04 -14.70
C ASN A 344 -12.71 -0.64 -14.12
N MET A 345 -12.48 -0.44 -12.84
CA MET A 345 -12.92 0.77 -12.13
C MET A 345 -11.76 1.67 -11.72
N ILE A 346 -11.96 2.97 -11.90
CA ILE A 346 -11.21 4.05 -11.24
C ILE A 346 -12.15 4.67 -10.21
N GLN A 347 -12.04 4.26 -8.95
CA GLN A 347 -12.97 4.63 -7.90
C GLN A 347 -12.44 5.79 -7.05
N TRP A 348 -13.32 6.78 -6.84
CA TRP A 348 -13.04 7.93 -5.98
C TRP A 348 -13.51 7.68 -4.54
N VAL A 349 -12.64 7.85 -3.56
CA VAL A 349 -12.97 7.56 -2.14
C VAL A 349 -12.62 8.70 -1.20
N HIS A 350 -13.45 8.86 -0.18
CA HIS A 350 -13.26 9.83 0.89
C HIS A 350 -12.78 9.13 2.16
N ARG A 351 -11.80 9.74 2.83
CA ARG A 351 -11.27 9.28 4.12
C ARG A 351 -11.15 10.47 5.07
N ALA A 352 -11.27 10.21 6.37
CA ALA A 352 -11.03 11.20 7.42
C ALA A 352 -9.53 11.43 7.68
N THR A 353 -8.72 10.40 7.46
CA THR A 353 -7.26 10.49 7.54
C THR A 353 -6.64 10.35 6.16
N ARG A 354 -5.43 10.92 6.00
CA ARG A 354 -4.62 10.70 4.80
C ARG A 354 -4.40 9.21 4.59
N GLY A 355 -4.42 8.78 3.33
CA GLY A 355 -4.35 7.37 3.02
C GLY A 355 -3.85 7.10 1.63
N TRP A 356 -3.33 5.88 1.49
CA TRP A 356 -2.80 5.40 0.23
C TRP A 356 -3.94 5.26 -0.78
N SER A 357 -3.65 5.67 -2.01
CA SER A 357 -4.36 5.12 -3.15
C SER A 357 -3.74 3.76 -3.45
N TYR A 358 -4.52 2.85 -4.02
CA TYR A 358 -4.02 1.53 -4.40
C TYR A 358 -4.79 0.99 -5.60
N GLY A 359 -4.09 0.26 -6.46
CA GLY A 359 -4.66 -0.61 -7.47
C GLY A 359 -4.75 -2.05 -6.97
N SER A 360 -5.90 -2.70 -7.15
CA SER A 360 -6.10 -4.13 -6.90
C SER A 360 -6.77 -4.79 -8.10
N SER A 361 -6.67 -6.11 -8.20
CA SER A 361 -7.25 -6.86 -9.32
C SER A 361 -7.95 -8.13 -8.87
N VAL A 362 -9.04 -8.48 -9.55
CA VAL A 362 -9.62 -9.83 -9.55
C VAL A 362 -8.85 -10.65 -10.58
N ILE A 363 -8.10 -11.63 -10.12
CA ILE A 363 -7.18 -12.45 -10.94
C ILE A 363 -7.66 -13.90 -10.90
N ASP A 364 -7.72 -14.57 -12.05
CA ASP A 364 -7.91 -16.02 -12.07
C ASP A 364 -6.68 -16.70 -11.45
N PRO A 365 -6.82 -17.34 -10.27
CA PRO A 365 -5.67 -17.84 -9.53
C PRO A 365 -5.01 -19.06 -10.20
N ARG A 366 -5.60 -19.59 -11.27
CA ARG A 366 -5.02 -20.70 -12.05
C ARG A 366 -4.03 -20.19 -13.10
N THR A 367 -4.29 -19.03 -13.69
CA THR A 367 -3.58 -18.59 -14.91
C THR A 367 -2.86 -17.25 -14.76
N GLY A 368 -3.22 -16.43 -13.77
CA GLY A 368 -2.77 -15.04 -13.68
C GLY A 368 -3.54 -14.08 -14.60
N GLU A 369 -4.63 -14.53 -15.24
CA GLU A 369 -5.48 -13.66 -16.06
C GLU A 369 -6.19 -12.61 -15.18
N ILE A 370 -5.99 -11.33 -15.49
CA ILE A 370 -6.69 -10.23 -14.82
C ILE A 370 -8.10 -10.12 -15.42
N ILE A 371 -9.10 -10.42 -14.59
CA ILE A 371 -10.52 -10.35 -14.94
C ILE A 371 -11.06 -8.93 -14.76
N LYS A 372 -10.65 -8.25 -13.68
CA LYS A 372 -11.03 -6.88 -13.38
C LYS A 372 -9.91 -6.15 -12.65
N GLY A 373 -9.58 -4.95 -13.12
CA GLY A 373 -8.80 -3.95 -12.39
C GLY A 373 -9.71 -3.04 -11.56
N HIS A 374 -9.27 -2.73 -10.34
CA HIS A 374 -10.02 -1.93 -9.38
C HIS A 374 -9.08 -0.95 -8.65
N VAL A 375 -9.12 0.31 -9.08
CA VAL A 375 -8.33 1.40 -8.52
C VAL A 375 -9.13 2.14 -7.45
N THR A 376 -8.51 2.41 -6.31
CA THR A 376 -9.06 3.20 -5.20
C THR A 376 -8.23 4.48 -5.01
N LEU A 377 -8.82 5.65 -5.26
CA LEU A 377 -8.14 6.95 -5.22
C LEU A 377 -8.66 7.84 -4.09
N GLY A 378 -7.77 8.23 -3.18
CA GLY A 378 -8.11 9.03 -1.99
C GLY A 378 -8.31 10.52 -2.27
N SER A 379 -9.42 11.09 -1.79
CA SER A 379 -9.78 12.48 -2.06
C SER A 379 -8.97 13.55 -1.33
N LEU A 380 -8.32 13.19 -0.22
CA LEU A 380 -7.55 14.14 0.58
C LEU A 380 -6.19 14.48 -0.04
N ARG A 381 -5.68 13.64 -0.96
CA ARG A 381 -4.36 13.77 -1.58
C ARG A 381 -4.13 15.16 -2.18
N VAL A 382 -5.08 15.63 -2.97
CA VAL A 382 -5.01 16.93 -3.65
C VAL A 382 -4.83 18.10 -2.68
N ARG A 383 -5.37 18.00 -1.46
CA ARG A 383 -5.24 19.05 -0.44
C ARG A 383 -3.82 19.10 0.14
N GLN A 384 -3.14 17.97 0.20
CA GLN A 384 -1.75 17.89 0.67
C GLN A 384 -0.78 18.47 -0.36
N ASP A 385 -0.96 18.14 -1.64
CA ASP A 385 -0.18 18.74 -2.73
C ASP A 385 -0.36 20.27 -2.74
N TYR A 386 -1.60 20.73 -2.59
CA TYR A 386 -1.90 22.15 -2.47
C TYR A 386 -1.21 22.79 -1.25
N LEU A 387 -1.27 22.13 -0.09
CA LEU A 387 -0.64 22.61 1.15
C LEU A 387 0.88 22.73 1.01
N LEU A 388 1.52 21.76 0.35
CA LEU A 388 2.96 21.77 0.09
C LEU A 388 3.34 22.93 -0.85
N ALA A 389 2.61 23.12 -1.96
CA ALA A 389 2.82 24.26 -2.85
C ALA A 389 2.61 25.59 -2.12
N GLN A 390 1.55 25.70 -1.31
CA GLN A 390 1.24 26.88 -0.51
C GLN A 390 2.37 27.24 0.45
N GLY A 391 2.90 26.26 1.18
CA GLY A 391 4.02 26.48 2.08
C GLY A 391 5.28 26.93 1.34
N MET A 392 5.52 26.40 0.14
CA MET A 392 6.69 26.74 -0.67
C MET A 392 6.61 28.15 -1.30
N THR A 393 5.45 28.59 -1.78
CA THR A 393 5.36 29.81 -2.61
C THR A 393 4.81 31.04 -1.91
N SER A 394 4.05 30.88 -0.81
CA SER A 394 3.42 31.98 -0.07
C SER A 394 2.61 32.97 -0.94
N PRO A 395 1.57 32.51 -1.66
CA PRO A 395 1.00 33.24 -2.79
C PRO A 395 -0.04 34.32 -2.43
N PHE A 396 -0.54 34.39 -1.20
CA PHE A 396 -1.72 35.18 -0.84
C PHE A 396 -1.37 36.62 -0.44
N THR A 397 -0.89 37.42 -1.38
CA THR A 397 -0.55 38.84 -1.14
C THR A 397 -1.77 39.77 -1.14
N GLU A 398 -2.89 39.35 -1.74
CA GLU A 398 -4.16 40.11 -1.83
C GLU A 398 -5.37 39.16 -1.65
N PRO A 399 -6.54 39.67 -1.18
CA PRO A 399 -7.71 38.84 -0.82
C PRO A 399 -8.23 37.91 -1.93
N ASP A 400 -8.22 38.38 -3.17
CA ASP A 400 -8.87 37.69 -4.30
C ASP A 400 -7.88 36.94 -5.21
N ILE A 401 -6.64 36.72 -4.76
CA ILE A 401 -5.66 35.98 -5.55
C ILE A 401 -6.11 34.52 -5.71
N MET A 402 -6.43 34.17 -6.96
CA MET A 402 -6.59 32.78 -7.37
C MET A 402 -5.20 32.16 -7.50
N ALA A 403 -4.82 31.33 -6.53
CA ALA A 403 -3.57 30.59 -6.56
C ALA A 403 -3.66 29.38 -7.52
N SER A 404 -3.97 29.65 -8.79
CA SER A 404 -4.21 28.64 -9.83
C SER A 404 -3.01 27.71 -10.02
N GLU A 405 -1.78 28.21 -9.88
CA GLU A 405 -0.57 27.39 -9.97
C GLU A 405 -0.49 26.30 -8.89
N LEU A 406 -0.99 26.55 -7.68
CA LEU A 406 -1.05 25.54 -6.61
C LEU A 406 -2.04 24.44 -6.98
N THR A 407 -3.21 24.85 -7.50
CA THR A 407 -4.25 23.92 -7.97
C THR A 407 -3.73 23.09 -9.14
N GLU A 408 -3.06 23.70 -10.13
CA GLU A 408 -2.52 22.99 -11.27
C GLU A 408 -1.41 22.00 -10.87
N MET A 409 -0.54 22.35 -9.93
CA MET A 409 0.44 21.39 -9.39
C MET A 409 -0.24 20.19 -8.74
N ALA A 410 -1.29 20.43 -7.94
CA ALA A 410 -2.06 19.37 -7.31
C ALA A 410 -2.80 18.50 -8.35
N LEU A 411 -3.35 19.10 -9.41
CA LEU A 411 -3.97 18.37 -10.52
C LEU A 411 -2.96 17.58 -11.36
N ALA A 412 -1.74 18.10 -11.55
CA ALA A 412 -0.65 17.36 -12.17
C ALA A 412 -0.30 16.10 -11.37
N ARG A 413 -0.32 16.17 -10.03
CA ARG A 413 -0.17 14.97 -9.20
C ARG A 413 -1.31 13.98 -9.39
N ILE A 414 -2.54 14.47 -9.45
CA ILE A 414 -3.73 13.62 -9.65
C ILE A 414 -3.64 12.86 -10.98
N ARG A 415 -3.14 13.49 -12.06
CA ARG A 415 -2.86 12.81 -13.33
C ARG A 415 -1.85 11.66 -13.15
N GLN A 416 -0.70 11.95 -12.54
CA GLN A 416 0.33 10.94 -12.29
C GLN A 416 -0.17 9.79 -11.41
N LEU A 417 -0.93 10.12 -10.36
CA LEU A 417 -1.48 9.13 -9.44
C LEU A 417 -2.49 8.21 -10.14
N SER A 418 -3.36 8.77 -10.98
CA SER A 418 -4.29 7.97 -11.80
C SER A 418 -3.55 6.93 -12.65
N ALA A 419 -2.50 7.36 -13.35
CA ALA A 419 -1.68 6.48 -14.18
C ALA A 419 -0.98 5.41 -13.32
N HIS A 420 -0.39 5.80 -12.19
CA HIS A 420 0.32 4.91 -11.26
C HIS A 420 -0.58 3.78 -10.76
N GLU A 421 -1.76 4.11 -10.22
CA GLU A 421 -2.65 3.09 -9.65
C GLU A 421 -3.22 2.14 -10.72
N ILE A 422 -3.44 2.63 -11.94
CA ILE A 422 -3.83 1.77 -13.07
C ILE A 422 -2.70 0.81 -13.47
N GLY A 423 -1.44 1.23 -13.38
CA GLY A 423 -0.31 0.35 -13.68
C GLY A 423 -0.31 -0.91 -12.82
N HIS A 424 -0.61 -0.76 -11.52
CA HIS A 424 -0.82 -1.88 -10.62
C HIS A 424 -1.94 -2.81 -11.09
N THR A 425 -3.07 -2.26 -11.53
CA THR A 425 -4.18 -3.10 -12.01
C THR A 425 -3.91 -3.75 -13.37
N LEU A 426 -2.88 -3.32 -14.09
CA LEU A 426 -2.33 -3.97 -15.28
C LEU A 426 -1.29 -5.07 -14.95
N GLY A 427 -0.95 -5.26 -13.67
CA GLY A 427 0.02 -6.24 -13.18
C GLY A 427 1.44 -5.71 -12.93
N ILE A 428 1.64 -4.39 -13.02
CA ILE A 428 2.95 -3.75 -13.01
C ILE A 428 3.37 -3.39 -11.57
N ALA A 429 4.61 -3.72 -11.22
CA ALA A 429 5.22 -3.41 -9.94
C ALA A 429 5.81 -2.00 -9.91
N HIS A 430 6.11 -1.49 -8.71
CA HIS A 430 6.83 -0.23 -8.59
C HIS A 430 8.22 -0.30 -9.21
N ASN A 431 8.68 0.81 -9.80
CA ASN A 431 10.07 1.01 -10.19
C ASN A 431 10.65 2.29 -9.57
N PHE A 432 11.23 2.15 -8.38
CA PHE A 432 11.82 3.26 -7.62
C PHE A 432 13.22 3.66 -8.10
N ALA A 433 13.78 2.98 -9.11
CA ALA A 433 15.01 3.43 -9.78
C ALA A 433 14.72 4.41 -10.93
N ALA A 434 13.44 4.63 -11.28
CA ALA A 434 13.06 5.47 -12.41
C ALA A 434 13.20 6.99 -12.15
N SER A 435 13.13 7.44 -10.90
CA SER A 435 13.41 8.82 -10.46
C SER A 435 14.77 9.30 -10.97
N ASN A 436 15.74 8.40 -10.94
CA ASN A 436 17.14 8.65 -11.30
C ASN A 436 17.39 8.59 -12.81
N GLN A 437 16.36 8.24 -13.60
CA GLN A 437 16.43 8.03 -15.06
C GLN A 437 15.44 8.96 -15.77
N ASP A 438 15.52 10.26 -15.48
CA ASP A 438 14.62 11.28 -16.05
C ASP A 438 13.13 10.96 -15.85
N ARG A 439 12.78 10.45 -14.66
CA ARG A 439 11.40 10.08 -14.30
C ARG A 439 10.79 9.10 -15.32
N ALA A 440 11.57 8.08 -15.69
CA ALA A 440 11.25 7.14 -16.77
C ALA A 440 9.98 6.29 -16.55
N SER A 441 9.34 6.36 -15.38
CA SER A 441 8.18 5.53 -15.05
C SER A 441 7.16 6.28 -14.20
N VAL A 442 5.87 6.09 -14.50
CA VAL A 442 4.78 6.49 -13.61
C VAL A 442 4.68 5.58 -12.38
N MET A 443 5.30 4.39 -12.42
CA MET A 443 5.35 3.40 -11.33
C MET A 443 6.35 3.75 -10.23
N ASP A 444 6.91 4.95 -10.28
CA ASP A 444 7.71 5.53 -9.21
C ASP A 444 6.82 6.40 -8.28
N TYR A 445 7.36 6.74 -7.12
CA TYR A 445 6.80 7.68 -6.16
C TYR A 445 7.64 8.97 -6.10
N PRO A 446 7.49 9.90 -7.06
CA PRO A 446 8.30 11.11 -7.07
C PRO A 446 7.80 12.12 -6.04
N HIS A 447 8.74 12.78 -5.34
CA HIS A 447 8.49 14.05 -4.67
C HIS A 447 8.34 15.16 -5.73
N PRO A 448 7.54 16.22 -5.52
CA PRO A 448 7.47 17.33 -6.48
C PRO A 448 8.84 17.99 -6.66
N LYS A 449 9.20 18.20 -7.92
CA LYS A 449 10.43 18.88 -8.33
C LYS A 449 10.24 20.39 -8.33
N PHE A 450 10.44 21.01 -7.16
CA PHE A 450 10.51 22.47 -7.05
C PHE A 450 11.81 23.00 -7.62
N THR A 451 11.80 24.12 -8.34
CA THR A 451 13.03 24.76 -8.85
C THR A 451 13.10 26.22 -8.43
N LEU A 452 14.31 26.78 -8.39
CA LEU A 452 14.50 28.23 -8.16
C LEU A 452 14.62 28.94 -9.51
N THR A 453 13.87 30.02 -9.71
CA THR A 453 14.04 30.93 -10.84
C THR A 453 15.29 31.80 -10.66
N PRO A 454 15.78 32.50 -11.70
CA PRO A 454 16.89 33.44 -11.57
C PRO A 454 16.66 34.51 -10.48
N GLU A 455 15.40 34.88 -10.24
CA GLU A 455 14.96 35.85 -9.23
C GLU A 455 14.85 35.26 -7.81
N GLN A 456 15.29 34.01 -7.60
CA GLN A 456 15.18 33.27 -6.34
C GLN A 456 13.73 33.01 -5.89
N SER A 457 12.78 32.97 -6.82
CA SER A 457 11.41 32.51 -6.56
C SER A 457 11.31 31.00 -6.75
N ILE A 458 10.43 30.34 -6.00
CA ILE A 458 10.17 28.90 -6.18
C ILE A 458 9.15 28.71 -7.30
N SER A 459 9.51 27.93 -8.32
CA SER A 459 8.63 27.54 -9.41
C SER A 459 8.01 26.17 -9.15
N LEU A 460 6.71 26.07 -9.44
CA LEU A 460 5.92 24.83 -9.43
C LEU A 460 5.86 24.16 -10.82
N ASN A 461 6.45 24.78 -11.84
CA ASN A 461 6.50 24.22 -13.18
C ASN A 461 7.35 22.95 -13.19
N ASP A 462 6.93 21.94 -13.96
CA ASP A 462 7.61 20.63 -14.03
C ASP A 462 7.70 19.89 -12.68
N ALA A 463 6.87 20.26 -11.68
CA ALA A 463 6.85 19.57 -10.38
C ALA A 463 6.58 18.06 -10.52
N TYR A 464 5.74 17.67 -11.48
CA TYR A 464 5.46 16.27 -11.83
C TYR A 464 5.62 16.06 -13.34
N ALA A 465 6.13 14.89 -13.73
CA ALA A 465 6.23 14.49 -15.13
C ALA A 465 4.84 14.35 -15.77
N THR A 466 4.76 14.59 -17.07
CA THR A 466 3.52 14.47 -17.87
C THR A 466 3.66 13.35 -18.88
N GLY A 467 2.64 12.50 -19.00
CA GLY A 467 2.61 11.39 -19.94
C GLY A 467 3.18 10.09 -19.36
N ILE A 468 3.18 9.04 -20.19
CA ILE A 468 3.73 7.73 -19.82
C ILE A 468 5.25 7.71 -20.03
N GLY A 469 5.97 7.08 -19.11
CA GLY A 469 7.43 7.05 -19.12
C GLY A 469 8.02 6.06 -20.13
N ALA A 470 9.31 6.20 -20.44
CA ALA A 470 10.00 5.31 -21.38
C ALA A 470 10.13 3.87 -20.84
N TRP A 471 10.33 3.70 -19.53
CA TRP A 471 10.34 2.39 -18.87
C TRP A 471 8.96 1.73 -18.97
N ASP A 472 7.89 2.47 -18.70
CA ASP A 472 6.51 1.95 -18.74
C ASP A 472 6.17 1.35 -20.12
N LYS A 473 6.64 1.99 -21.20
CA LYS A 473 6.51 1.46 -22.57
C LYS A 473 7.21 0.12 -22.73
N ARG A 474 8.44 -0.04 -22.21
CA ARG A 474 9.19 -1.31 -22.25
C ARG A 474 8.50 -2.39 -21.43
N VAL A 475 7.94 -2.04 -20.27
CA VAL A 475 7.17 -2.97 -19.44
C VAL A 475 5.92 -3.45 -20.19
N VAL A 476 5.11 -2.57 -20.76
CA VAL A 476 3.92 -2.99 -21.53
C VAL A 476 4.29 -3.82 -22.76
N GLN A 477 5.38 -3.50 -23.45
CA GLN A 477 5.92 -4.33 -24.52
C GLN A 477 6.31 -5.74 -24.03
N TYR A 478 6.95 -5.86 -22.86
CA TYR A 478 7.22 -7.17 -22.26
C TYR A 478 5.94 -7.93 -21.95
N GLY A 479 4.91 -7.29 -21.39
CA GLY A 479 3.69 -7.96 -20.93
C GLY A 479 2.70 -8.30 -22.04
N TYR A 480 2.60 -7.45 -23.06
CA TYR A 480 1.55 -7.47 -24.07
C TYR A 480 2.08 -7.55 -25.51
N GLY A 481 3.37 -7.32 -25.75
CA GLY A 481 3.96 -7.44 -27.08
C GLY A 481 4.00 -8.88 -27.61
N ASP A 482 4.00 -9.01 -28.93
CA ASP A 482 4.15 -10.29 -29.63
C ASP A 482 5.64 -10.64 -29.76
N PHE A 483 6.03 -11.80 -29.23
CA PHE A 483 7.36 -12.36 -29.38
C PHE A 483 7.26 -13.68 -30.14
N ALA A 484 8.19 -13.93 -31.06
CA ALA A 484 8.21 -15.17 -31.84
C ALA A 484 8.42 -16.41 -30.94
N ASP A 485 9.27 -16.25 -29.92
CA ASP A 485 9.60 -17.26 -28.93
C ASP A 485 10.17 -16.62 -27.66
N ASP A 486 10.54 -17.47 -26.70
CA ASP A 486 11.16 -17.06 -25.43
C ASP A 486 12.54 -16.43 -25.62
N ALA A 487 13.29 -16.83 -26.66
CA ALA A 487 14.61 -16.27 -26.93
C ALA A 487 14.52 -14.80 -27.38
N ALA A 488 13.56 -14.46 -28.23
CA ALA A 488 13.27 -13.09 -28.63
C ALA A 488 12.84 -12.23 -27.43
N ARG A 489 12.02 -12.78 -26.52
CA ARG A 489 11.61 -12.10 -25.29
C ARG A 489 12.79 -11.80 -24.36
N LEU A 490 13.70 -12.77 -24.18
CA LEU A 490 14.90 -12.57 -23.36
C LEU A 490 15.88 -11.57 -24.01
N ALA A 491 16.00 -11.57 -25.34
CA ALA A 491 16.78 -10.58 -26.08
C ALA A 491 16.23 -9.15 -25.89
N PHE A 492 14.91 -8.98 -25.83
CA PHE A 492 14.27 -7.69 -25.54
C PHE A 492 14.57 -7.19 -24.11
N ILE A 493 14.67 -8.07 -23.12
CA ILE A 493 15.11 -7.68 -21.77
C ILE A 493 16.56 -7.22 -21.81
N ALA A 494 17.44 -7.97 -22.47
CA ALA A 494 18.85 -7.59 -22.62
C ALA A 494 19.02 -6.24 -23.34
N GLU A 495 18.23 -5.99 -24.40
CA GLU A 495 18.18 -4.70 -25.09
C GLU A 495 17.73 -3.57 -24.14
N SER A 496 16.71 -3.80 -23.31
CA SER A 496 16.24 -2.82 -22.33
C SER A 496 17.33 -2.46 -21.33
N ASN A 497 18.02 -3.48 -20.80
CA ASN A 497 19.14 -3.28 -19.88
C ASN A 497 20.30 -2.52 -20.54
N ASN A 498 20.62 -2.85 -21.80
CA ASN A 498 21.67 -2.17 -22.58
C ASN A 498 21.31 -0.72 -22.91
N ALA A 499 20.02 -0.39 -22.98
CA ALA A 499 19.54 0.98 -23.10
C ALA A 499 19.61 1.78 -21.78
N GLY A 500 20.09 1.16 -20.70
CA GLY A 500 20.31 1.80 -19.40
C GLY A 500 19.11 1.72 -18.45
N PHE A 501 18.03 1.02 -18.83
CA PHE A 501 16.86 0.89 -17.96
C PHE A 501 17.16 0.04 -16.73
N VAL A 502 16.97 0.62 -15.55
CA VAL A 502 17.07 -0.08 -14.26
C VAL A 502 15.68 -0.28 -13.66
N PHE A 503 15.43 -1.50 -13.17
CA PHE A 503 14.23 -1.88 -12.43
C PHE A 503 14.59 -2.31 -11.02
N MET A 504 14.09 -1.62 -10.01
CA MET A 504 14.19 -1.98 -8.59
C MET A 504 12.85 -1.71 -7.90
N SER A 505 12.34 -2.70 -7.17
CA SER A 505 11.00 -2.66 -6.60
C SER A 505 11.02 -2.65 -5.06
N ASP A 506 9.85 -2.71 -4.44
CA ASP A 506 9.61 -2.46 -3.00
C ASP A 506 10.61 -3.11 -2.05
N ALA A 507 11.01 -4.36 -2.32
CA ALA A 507 11.91 -5.13 -1.48
C ALA A 507 13.27 -4.44 -1.24
N ASP A 508 13.72 -3.61 -2.20
CA ASP A 508 15.03 -2.97 -2.22
C ASP A 508 14.95 -1.45 -1.99
N SER A 509 13.75 -0.88 -2.00
CA SER A 509 13.56 0.58 -2.05
C SER A 509 12.79 1.14 -0.86
N ASN A 510 11.91 0.38 -0.22
CA ASN A 510 11.11 0.89 0.89
C ASN A 510 11.82 0.71 2.24
N GLY A 511 12.27 1.81 2.83
CA GLY A 511 12.85 1.86 4.18
C GLY A 511 14.34 2.20 4.23
N ILE A 512 14.73 2.79 5.35
CA ILE A 512 16.06 3.34 5.58
C ILE A 512 17.17 2.26 5.57
N SER A 513 16.87 1.01 5.95
CA SER A 513 17.88 -0.05 6.08
C SER A 513 18.24 -0.72 4.76
N LYS A 514 17.50 -0.44 3.67
CA LYS A 514 17.69 -1.08 2.37
C LYS A 514 19.04 -0.73 1.75
N ALA A 515 19.62 -1.68 1.02
CA ALA A 515 20.99 -1.60 0.55
C ALA A 515 21.15 -0.90 -0.80
N HIS A 516 20.13 -0.91 -1.67
CA HIS A 516 20.27 -0.38 -3.02
C HIS A 516 20.35 1.16 -3.02
N ALA A 517 21.48 1.71 -3.46
CA ALA A 517 21.79 3.13 -3.36
C ALA A 517 20.97 4.03 -4.31
N PHE A 518 20.62 3.51 -5.50
CA PHE A 518 19.94 4.27 -6.55
C PHE A 518 18.45 3.93 -6.64
N SER A 519 17.85 3.55 -5.52
CA SER A 519 16.43 3.22 -5.47
C SER A 519 15.83 3.63 -4.14
N SER A 520 14.98 4.64 -4.14
CA SER A 520 14.32 5.13 -2.94
C SER A 520 13.00 5.80 -3.28
N LEU A 521 12.03 5.68 -2.36
CA LEU A 521 10.78 6.40 -2.48
C LEU A 521 11.05 7.90 -2.32
N TRP A 522 10.34 8.72 -3.11
CA TRP A 522 10.42 10.18 -3.07
C TRP A 522 11.80 10.76 -3.40
N ASP A 523 12.66 9.96 -4.03
CA ASP A 523 13.96 10.41 -4.53
C ASP A 523 13.77 11.27 -5.78
N GLY A 524 14.71 12.20 -6.00
CA GLY A 524 14.75 13.06 -7.16
C GLY A 524 16.14 13.12 -7.78
N GLY A 525 16.21 13.18 -9.11
CA GLY A 525 17.46 13.41 -9.83
C GLY A 525 18.42 12.21 -9.83
N ALA A 526 19.46 12.24 -10.66
CA ALA A 526 20.35 11.10 -10.86
C ALA A 526 21.35 10.85 -9.69
N ASP A 527 21.46 11.79 -8.76
CA ASP A 527 22.44 11.77 -7.66
C ASP A 527 21.78 12.25 -6.38
N ALA A 528 21.60 11.34 -5.42
CA ALA A 528 20.83 11.59 -4.22
C ALA A 528 21.44 12.71 -3.35
N VAL A 529 22.77 12.86 -3.35
CA VAL A 529 23.47 13.88 -2.57
C VAL A 529 23.27 15.26 -3.18
N THR A 530 23.44 15.38 -4.50
CA THR A 530 23.18 16.62 -5.23
C THR A 530 21.73 17.07 -5.03
N GLU A 531 20.79 16.12 -5.09
CA GLU A 531 19.38 16.43 -4.89
C GLU A 531 19.10 16.87 -3.44
N LEU A 532 19.73 16.25 -2.44
CA LEU A 532 19.60 16.70 -1.03
C LEU A 532 20.08 18.14 -0.88
N GLU A 533 21.22 18.49 -1.46
CA GLU A 533 21.73 19.86 -1.43
C GLU A 533 20.77 20.85 -2.12
N ARG A 534 20.21 20.45 -3.26
CA ARG A 534 19.26 21.25 -4.02
C ARG A 534 17.95 21.47 -3.26
N ILE A 535 17.35 20.43 -2.69
CA ILE A 535 16.09 20.57 -1.93
C ILE A 535 16.31 21.33 -0.61
N LEU A 536 17.49 21.22 0.02
CA LEU A 536 17.83 22.07 1.17
C LEU A 536 17.91 23.55 0.78
N ALA A 537 18.45 23.88 -0.40
CA ALA A 537 18.48 25.25 -0.91
C ALA A 537 17.06 25.78 -1.23
N VAL A 538 16.22 24.97 -1.88
CA VAL A 538 14.81 25.32 -2.11
C VAL A 538 14.07 25.53 -0.80
N ARG A 539 14.24 24.62 0.17
CA ARG A 539 13.65 24.71 1.50
C ARG A 539 14.08 26.00 2.21
N GLN A 540 15.35 26.36 2.15
CA GLN A 540 15.86 27.59 2.73
C GLN A 540 15.15 28.81 2.13
N GLN A 541 14.98 28.84 0.81
CA GLN A 541 14.23 29.92 0.14
C GLN A 541 12.76 29.94 0.55
N GLY A 542 12.10 28.78 0.64
CA GLY A 542 10.71 28.69 1.08
C GLY A 542 10.52 29.18 2.52
N LEU A 543 11.44 28.83 3.43
CA LEU A 543 11.45 29.34 4.80
C LEU A 543 11.72 30.85 4.86
N ALA A 544 12.61 31.37 4.00
CA ALA A 544 12.87 32.80 3.92
C ALA A 544 11.65 33.60 3.43
N ASN A 545 10.85 33.01 2.54
CA ASN A 545 9.63 33.61 2.00
C ASN A 545 8.38 33.40 2.88
N PHE A 546 8.44 32.52 3.89
CA PHE A 546 7.32 32.18 4.76
C PHE A 546 6.87 33.40 5.57
N SER A 547 5.61 33.82 5.36
CA SER A 547 5.11 35.13 5.80
C SER A 547 3.58 35.10 5.99
N PRO A 548 2.92 36.21 6.39
CA PRO A 548 1.45 36.26 6.37
C PRO A 548 0.82 35.88 5.02
N ALA A 549 1.53 36.14 3.90
CA ALA A 549 1.07 35.76 2.56
C ALA A 549 1.07 34.24 2.31
N THR A 550 1.62 33.45 3.23
CA THR A 550 1.47 31.99 3.22
C THR A 550 0.05 31.55 3.59
N LEU A 551 -0.71 32.39 4.29
CA LEU A 551 -2.07 32.08 4.72
C LEU A 551 -3.10 32.82 3.86
N ALA A 552 -4.06 32.08 3.34
CA ALA A 552 -5.21 32.69 2.66
C ALA A 552 -5.97 33.63 3.62
N PHE A 553 -6.57 34.69 3.07
CA PHE A 553 -7.38 35.63 3.84
C PHE A 553 -8.54 34.91 4.55
N GLU A 554 -9.01 35.51 5.66
CA GLU A 554 -10.10 35.00 6.51
C GLU A 554 -9.82 33.68 7.24
N ARG A 555 -8.58 33.18 7.21
CA ARG A 555 -8.13 32.04 8.04
C ARG A 555 -7.42 32.49 9.32
N PRO A 556 -7.46 31.69 10.39
CA PRO A 556 -6.70 32.00 11.60
C PRO A 556 -5.20 31.77 11.38
N TYR A 557 -4.37 32.70 11.88
CA TYR A 557 -2.91 32.60 11.85
C TYR A 557 -2.36 31.27 12.40
N SER A 558 -3.08 30.63 13.32
CA SER A 558 -2.67 29.34 13.89
C SER A 558 -2.63 28.18 12.89
N ASP A 559 -3.19 28.32 11.68
CA ASP A 559 -3.11 27.31 10.62
C ASP A 559 -1.76 27.31 9.88
N LEU A 560 -0.94 28.36 10.08
CA LEU A 560 0.43 28.40 9.57
C LEU A 560 1.31 27.28 10.15
N ALA A 561 0.97 26.76 11.33
CA ALA A 561 1.70 25.65 11.93
C ALA A 561 1.68 24.40 11.02
N GLU A 562 0.53 24.02 10.49
CA GLU A 562 0.38 22.86 9.59
C GLU A 562 0.92 23.14 8.19
N ILE A 563 0.84 24.40 7.72
CA ILE A 563 1.42 24.79 6.41
C ILE A 563 2.96 24.76 6.46
N LEU A 564 3.55 25.10 7.61
CA LEU A 564 5.00 25.08 7.83
C LEU A 564 5.57 23.66 7.79
N VAL A 565 4.85 22.66 8.30
CA VAL A 565 5.34 21.27 8.42
C VAL A 565 5.85 20.70 7.09
N PRO A 566 5.08 20.63 5.99
CA PRO A 566 5.56 20.08 4.73
C PRO A 566 6.72 20.88 4.12
N LEU A 567 6.77 22.20 4.31
CA LEU A 567 7.92 23.02 3.92
C LEU A 567 9.17 22.66 4.73
N TYR A 568 9.05 22.66 6.06
CA TYR A 568 10.16 22.43 6.98
C TYR A 568 10.75 21.02 6.83
N PHE A 569 9.92 20.04 6.49
CA PHE A 569 10.33 18.65 6.30
C PHE A 569 10.50 18.25 4.83
N SER A 570 10.55 19.19 3.89
CA SER A 570 10.63 18.88 2.44
C SER A 570 11.85 18.06 2.02
N HIS A 571 12.97 18.16 2.75
CA HIS A 571 14.22 17.43 2.48
C HIS A 571 14.22 15.98 2.98
N ARG A 572 13.19 15.57 3.71
CA ARG A 572 13.28 14.41 4.60
C ARG A 572 13.46 13.06 3.90
N TYR A 573 12.80 12.88 2.76
CA TYR A 573 12.92 11.65 1.99
C TYR A 573 14.20 11.60 1.17
N GLN A 574 14.63 12.76 0.68
CA GLN A 574 15.94 12.87 0.05
C GLN A 574 17.07 12.56 1.04
N THR A 575 16.88 12.90 2.32
CA THR A 575 17.81 12.52 3.39
C THR A 575 17.86 11.00 3.55
N GLU A 576 16.72 10.31 3.46
CA GLU A 576 16.66 8.84 3.46
C GLU A 576 17.36 8.23 2.24
N ALA A 577 17.15 8.79 1.04
CA ALA A 577 17.83 8.35 -0.18
C ALA A 577 19.36 8.45 -0.06
N VAL A 578 19.89 9.59 0.41
CA VAL A 578 21.31 9.75 0.73
C VAL A 578 21.78 8.77 1.81
N GLY A 579 20.93 8.50 2.80
CA GLY A 579 21.18 7.51 3.84
C GLY A 579 21.52 6.13 3.29
N LYS A 580 20.95 5.73 2.14
CA LYS A 580 21.23 4.43 1.52
C LYS A 580 22.59 4.34 0.83
N TRP A 581 23.25 5.47 0.59
CA TRP A 581 24.60 5.47 0.06
C TRP A 581 25.62 5.05 1.13
N LEU A 582 25.34 5.33 2.41
CA LEU A 582 26.19 4.93 3.52
C LEU A 582 26.01 3.44 3.84
N GLY A 583 27.04 2.63 3.62
CA GLY A 583 26.92 1.16 3.65
C GLY A 583 26.08 0.61 2.49
N GLY A 584 25.94 1.39 1.41
CA GLY A 584 25.14 1.09 0.23
C GLY A 584 25.80 0.16 -0.76
N TYR A 585 24.97 -0.47 -1.59
CA TYR A 585 25.35 -1.32 -2.70
C TYR A 585 24.61 -0.93 -3.98
N GLN A 586 25.21 -1.24 -5.11
CA GLN A 586 24.57 -1.24 -6.42
C GLN A 586 24.48 -2.69 -6.91
N TYR A 587 23.30 -3.08 -7.37
CA TYR A 587 23.05 -4.39 -7.96
C TYR A 587 21.80 -4.36 -8.84
N SER A 588 21.58 -5.43 -9.60
CA SER A 588 20.33 -5.62 -10.34
C SER A 588 19.80 -7.04 -10.15
N TYR A 589 18.55 -7.28 -10.53
CA TYR A 589 17.94 -8.62 -10.51
C TYR A 589 18.45 -9.51 -11.65
N GLN A 590 19.77 -9.64 -11.77
CA GLN A 590 20.41 -10.36 -12.87
C GLN A 590 20.07 -11.85 -12.85
N VAL A 591 19.83 -12.39 -14.03
CA VAL A 591 19.73 -13.82 -14.27
C VAL A 591 21.04 -14.31 -14.87
N LYS A 592 21.56 -15.43 -14.34
CA LYS A 592 22.81 -16.02 -14.84
C LYS A 592 22.65 -16.41 -16.31
N THR A 593 23.53 -15.89 -17.16
CA THR A 593 23.68 -16.29 -18.58
C THR A 593 25.15 -16.59 -18.87
N ALA A 594 25.47 -17.15 -20.05
CA ALA A 594 26.82 -17.59 -20.37
C ALA A 594 27.90 -16.49 -20.27
N ASN A 595 27.51 -15.22 -20.44
CA ASN A 595 28.44 -14.08 -20.56
C ASN A 595 28.20 -12.95 -19.55
N VAL A 596 27.37 -13.17 -18.52
CA VAL A 596 27.06 -12.15 -17.50
C VAL A 596 27.55 -12.63 -16.14
N ALA A 597 28.52 -11.92 -15.57
CA ALA A 597 28.97 -12.13 -14.19
C ALA A 597 28.02 -11.40 -13.22
N PRO A 598 27.89 -11.88 -11.96
CA PRO A 598 27.12 -11.18 -10.95
C PRO A 598 27.63 -9.74 -10.74
N ASP A 599 26.72 -8.78 -10.84
CA ASP A 599 26.96 -7.36 -10.57
C ASP A 599 26.33 -6.97 -9.23
N TYR A 600 27.18 -6.98 -8.20
CA TYR A 600 26.86 -6.57 -6.84
C TYR A 600 28.11 -5.94 -6.25
N GLN A 601 28.11 -4.61 -6.07
CA GLN A 601 29.28 -3.87 -5.64
C GLN A 601 28.93 -2.83 -4.58
N PRO A 602 29.77 -2.63 -3.55
CA PRO A 602 29.60 -1.51 -2.62
C PRO A 602 29.86 -0.19 -3.34
N LEU A 603 29.24 0.89 -2.89
CA LEU A 603 29.61 2.23 -3.34
C LEU A 603 31.05 2.56 -2.93
N SER A 604 31.72 3.43 -3.69
CA SER A 604 33.09 3.84 -3.41
C SER A 604 33.20 4.62 -2.09
N GLY A 605 34.35 4.54 -1.41
CA GLY A 605 34.57 5.34 -0.19
C GLY A 605 34.36 6.85 -0.38
N ALA A 606 34.62 7.38 -1.59
CA ALA A 606 34.38 8.79 -1.91
C ALA A 606 32.89 9.16 -1.92
N GLU A 607 32.04 8.32 -2.53
CA GLU A 607 30.59 8.51 -2.53
C GLU A 607 30.02 8.41 -1.11
N GLN A 608 30.52 7.47 -0.32
CA GLN A 608 30.06 7.29 1.06
C GLN A 608 30.49 8.43 1.99
N GLN A 609 31.68 8.99 1.82
CA GLN A 609 32.08 10.20 2.55
C GLN A 609 31.26 11.42 2.13
N ARG A 610 30.96 11.56 0.84
CA ARG A 610 30.08 12.62 0.34
C ARG A 610 28.66 12.50 0.91
N ALA A 611 28.12 11.28 0.97
CA ALA A 611 26.85 11.00 1.62
C ALA A 611 26.87 11.35 3.11
N LEU A 612 27.91 10.93 3.85
CA LEU A 612 28.06 11.28 5.27
C LEU A 612 28.10 12.80 5.47
N ALA A 613 28.87 13.54 4.67
CA ALA A 613 28.94 14.99 4.77
C ALA A 613 27.57 15.65 4.53
N ALA A 614 26.81 15.18 3.54
CA ALA A 614 25.47 15.69 3.24
C ALA A 614 24.46 15.38 4.36
N LEU A 615 24.54 14.20 4.99
CA LEU A 615 23.72 13.86 6.16
C LEU A 615 24.09 14.71 7.38
N LEU A 616 25.38 15.00 7.60
CA LEU A 616 25.79 15.88 8.69
C LEU A 616 25.33 17.34 8.47
N LYS A 617 25.21 17.77 7.21
CA LYS A 617 24.67 19.09 6.86
C LYS A 617 23.23 19.28 7.34
N THR A 618 22.38 18.24 7.34
CA THR A 618 20.99 18.36 7.85
C THR A 618 20.92 18.62 9.36
N LEU A 619 21.99 18.31 10.09
CA LEU A 619 22.14 18.57 11.53
C LEU A 619 22.75 19.94 11.82
N GLU A 620 23.15 20.70 10.81
CA GLU A 620 23.63 22.07 11.01
C GLU A 620 22.53 22.92 11.65
N PRO A 621 22.89 23.77 12.63
CA PRO A 621 21.88 24.61 13.24
C PRO A 621 21.21 25.57 12.25
N ALA A 622 21.88 25.98 11.18
CA ALA A 622 21.29 26.78 10.11
C ALA A 622 20.17 26.03 9.35
N GLN A 623 20.20 24.69 9.33
CA GLN A 623 19.14 23.87 8.73
C GLN A 623 17.99 23.62 9.70
N LEU A 624 18.27 23.54 11.01
CA LEU A 624 17.29 23.20 12.03
C LEU A 624 16.55 24.40 12.61
N ALA A 625 17.22 25.54 12.77
CA ALA A 625 16.66 26.73 13.40
C ALA A 625 15.58 27.39 12.54
N LEU A 626 14.46 27.78 13.16
CA LEU A 626 13.50 28.72 12.56
C LEU A 626 13.90 30.17 12.86
N SER A 627 13.64 31.08 11.93
CA SER A 627 13.85 32.52 12.15
C SER A 627 12.90 33.05 13.23
N ALA A 628 13.31 34.11 13.94
CA ALA A 628 12.46 34.77 14.93
C ALA A 628 11.13 35.29 14.31
N GLN A 629 11.17 35.67 13.03
CA GLN A 629 9.99 36.11 12.28
C GLN A 629 8.96 34.99 12.13
N ILE A 630 9.38 33.79 11.73
CA ILE A 630 8.46 32.63 11.62
C ILE A 630 7.92 32.25 13.00
N GLN A 631 8.77 32.24 14.03
CA GLN A 631 8.37 31.91 15.39
C GLN A 631 7.29 32.87 15.93
N ALA A 632 7.42 34.17 15.64
CA ALA A 632 6.45 35.18 16.05
C ALA A 632 5.13 35.13 15.26
N LEU A 633 5.13 34.49 14.09
CA LEU A 633 3.98 34.46 13.17
C LEU A 633 2.93 33.40 13.56
N ILE A 634 3.31 32.38 14.34
CA ILE A 634 2.48 31.20 14.61
C ILE A 634 1.94 31.26 16.06
N PRO A 635 0.70 31.74 16.28
CA PRO A 635 0.08 31.75 17.60
C PRO A 635 -0.45 30.36 17.99
N PRO A 636 -0.85 30.15 19.26
CA PRO A 636 -1.64 29.00 19.68
C PRO A 636 -2.90 28.81 18.82
N LYS A 637 -3.43 27.58 18.78
CA LYS A 637 -4.65 27.26 18.04
C LYS A 637 -5.82 28.17 18.41
N ALA A 638 -6.44 28.77 17.39
CA ALA A 638 -7.62 29.62 17.55
C ALA A 638 -8.80 28.82 18.14
N TYR A 639 -9.69 29.51 18.88
CA TYR A 639 -10.89 28.88 19.43
C TYR A 639 -11.74 28.25 18.31
N GLY A 640 -12.20 27.01 18.52
CA GLY A 640 -12.91 26.22 17.52
C GLY A 640 -12.00 25.38 16.61
N TYR A 641 -10.69 25.60 16.63
CA TYR A 641 -9.69 24.83 15.90
C TYR A 641 -8.97 23.88 16.86
N ARG A 642 -8.55 22.72 16.37
CA ARG A 642 -7.89 21.68 17.17
C ARG A 642 -6.61 21.23 16.49
N SER A 643 -5.61 20.87 17.29
CA SER A 643 -4.44 20.17 16.78
C SER A 643 -4.86 18.82 16.19
N SER A 644 -4.25 18.46 15.07
CA SER A 644 -4.41 17.18 14.41
C SER A 644 -3.10 16.41 14.44
N ARG A 645 -3.08 15.21 13.84
CA ARG A 645 -1.84 14.46 13.59
C ARG A 645 -0.83 15.26 12.75
N GLU A 646 -1.29 16.19 11.91
CA GLU A 646 -0.46 17.01 11.03
C GLU A 646 0.11 18.25 11.77
N SER A 647 -0.35 18.52 12.99
CA SER A 647 0.15 19.65 13.79
C SER A 647 1.49 19.30 14.45
N PRO A 648 2.42 20.26 14.54
CA PRO A 648 3.68 20.07 15.26
C PRO A 648 3.41 19.73 16.72
N GLN A 649 4.20 18.80 17.26
CA GLN A 649 4.15 18.35 18.65
C GLN A 649 5.28 19.02 19.43
N GLY A 650 5.09 19.26 20.74
CA GLY A 650 6.15 19.85 21.56
C GLY A 650 5.90 19.80 23.06
N TYR A 651 6.78 20.47 23.81
CA TYR A 651 6.80 20.48 25.28
C TYR A 651 6.21 21.75 25.89
N THR A 652 6.00 22.79 25.10
CA THR A 652 5.50 24.11 25.55
C THR A 652 3.97 24.17 25.69
N GLY A 653 3.28 23.03 25.57
CA GLY A 653 1.82 22.96 25.66
C GLY A 653 1.14 23.66 24.48
N LEU A 654 0.43 24.75 24.74
CA LEU A 654 -0.36 25.47 23.74
C LEU A 654 0.49 26.34 22.80
N ILE A 655 1.69 26.72 23.22
CA ILE A 655 2.56 27.63 22.46
C ILE A 655 3.35 26.81 21.44
N PHE A 656 3.55 27.35 20.24
CA PHE A 656 4.37 26.73 19.19
C PHE A 656 5.81 26.48 19.68
N ASP A 657 6.30 25.25 19.48
CA ASP A 657 7.61 24.80 19.96
C ASP A 657 8.60 24.59 18.78
N PRO A 658 9.37 25.62 18.40
CA PRO A 658 10.33 25.49 17.29
C PRO A 658 11.47 24.52 17.62
N LEU A 659 11.79 24.32 18.90
CA LEU A 659 12.86 23.45 19.34
C LEU A 659 12.47 21.97 19.19
N SER A 660 11.21 21.64 19.48
CA SER A 660 10.65 20.31 19.25
C SER A 660 10.55 19.95 17.76
N LEU A 661 10.26 20.94 16.91
CA LEU A 661 10.27 20.74 15.45
C LEU A 661 11.69 20.40 14.95
N ALA A 662 12.69 21.12 15.44
CA ALA A 662 14.11 20.84 15.17
C ALA A 662 14.55 19.47 15.71
N GLU A 663 14.12 19.10 16.91
CA GLU A 663 14.37 17.77 17.49
C GLU A 663 13.82 16.66 16.59
N ALA A 664 12.60 16.82 16.06
CA ALA A 664 12.00 15.86 15.15
C ALA A 664 12.79 15.71 13.83
N ALA A 665 13.28 16.80 13.23
CA ALA A 665 14.11 16.75 12.02
C ALA A 665 15.49 16.10 12.28
N ALA A 666 16.11 16.43 13.41
CA ALA A 666 17.38 15.81 13.79
C ALA A 666 17.21 14.33 14.12
N ASN A 667 16.14 13.93 14.80
CA ASN A 667 15.82 12.53 15.07
C ASN A 667 15.74 11.70 13.79
N GLN A 668 15.20 12.27 12.70
CA GLN A 668 15.19 11.59 11.41
C GLN A 668 16.61 11.37 10.86
N SER A 669 17.46 12.39 10.94
CA SER A 669 18.86 12.28 10.50
C SER A 669 19.66 11.30 11.38
N PHE A 670 19.40 11.29 12.69
CA PHE A 670 20.00 10.32 13.61
C PHE A 670 19.53 8.89 13.34
N ALA A 671 18.24 8.66 13.12
CA ALA A 671 17.72 7.35 12.73
C ALA A 671 18.39 6.85 11.44
N ILE A 672 18.73 7.77 10.54
CA ILE A 672 19.47 7.44 9.32
C ILE A 672 20.92 7.05 9.63
N LEU A 673 21.65 7.93 10.32
CA LEU A 673 23.06 7.75 10.65
C LEU A 673 23.33 6.56 11.60
N LEU A 674 22.32 6.14 12.38
CA LEU A 674 22.45 5.14 13.44
C LEU A 674 21.71 3.83 13.16
N ASP A 675 21.25 3.61 11.92
CA ASP A 675 20.62 2.34 11.55
C ASP A 675 21.61 1.18 11.63
N GLU A 676 21.25 0.16 12.41
CA GLU A 676 22.11 -0.97 12.75
C GLU A 676 22.56 -1.79 11.54
N GLN A 677 21.69 -1.99 10.55
CA GLN A 677 22.02 -2.78 9.35
C GLN A 677 22.96 -2.01 8.42
N ARG A 678 22.75 -0.70 8.25
CA ARG A 678 23.68 0.16 7.50
C ARG A 678 25.03 0.24 8.17
N LEU A 679 25.08 0.48 9.48
CA LEU A 679 26.35 0.53 10.21
C LEU A 679 27.11 -0.79 10.11
N ALA A 680 26.42 -1.94 10.12
CA ALA A 680 27.04 -3.24 9.94
C ALA A 680 27.66 -3.37 8.54
N ARG A 681 26.91 -3.01 7.49
CA ARG A 681 27.44 -3.00 6.11
C ARG A 681 28.58 -2.02 5.94
N LEU A 682 28.49 -0.83 6.54
CA LEU A 682 29.51 0.19 6.49
C LEU A 682 30.82 -0.29 7.13
N GLN A 683 30.74 -0.85 8.34
CA GLN A 683 31.90 -1.43 9.03
C GLN A 683 32.49 -2.60 8.23
N TRP A 684 31.63 -3.44 7.64
CA TRP A 684 32.06 -4.51 6.76
C TRP A 684 32.82 -4.00 5.54
N GLN A 685 32.34 -2.94 4.89
CA GLN A 685 33.02 -2.33 3.73
C GLN A 685 34.34 -1.65 4.13
N HIS A 686 34.40 -0.97 5.28
CA HIS A 686 35.59 -0.29 5.78
C HIS A 686 36.80 -1.21 5.97
N GLN A 687 36.58 -2.49 6.32
CA GLN A 687 37.67 -3.44 6.49
C GLN A 687 38.44 -3.71 5.18
N PHE A 688 37.79 -3.49 4.03
CA PHE A 688 38.36 -3.73 2.69
C PHE A 688 38.77 -2.43 1.99
N ASP A 689 38.11 -1.31 2.28
CA ASP A 689 38.45 0.02 1.77
C ASP A 689 38.46 1.05 2.91
N ASN A 690 39.66 1.48 3.32
CA ASN A 690 39.83 2.46 4.39
C ASN A 690 39.34 3.88 4.05
N LYS A 691 38.94 4.13 2.79
CA LYS A 691 38.28 5.38 2.38
C LYS A 691 36.80 5.40 2.75
N VAL A 692 36.15 4.24 2.87
CA VAL A 692 34.81 4.12 3.45
C VAL A 692 34.87 4.58 4.90
N PRO A 693 33.96 5.43 5.41
CA PRO A 693 34.03 5.87 6.80
C PRO A 693 33.78 4.71 7.76
N SER A 694 34.57 4.61 8.84
CA SER A 694 34.30 3.64 9.91
C SER A 694 33.12 4.09 10.76
N VAL A 695 32.51 3.15 11.50
CA VAL A 695 31.41 3.48 12.42
C VAL A 695 31.88 4.45 13.50
N SER A 696 33.10 4.29 14.02
CA SER A 696 33.73 5.23 14.95
C SER A 696 33.81 6.65 14.36
N ALA A 697 34.17 6.78 13.08
CA ALA A 697 34.23 8.07 12.40
C ALA A 697 32.83 8.70 12.22
N VAL A 698 31.80 7.92 11.89
CA VAL A 698 30.41 8.40 11.79
C VAL A 698 29.92 8.92 13.16
N LEU A 699 30.14 8.17 14.24
CA LEU A 699 29.75 8.57 15.59
C LEU A 699 30.48 9.85 16.02
N ALA A 700 31.80 9.92 15.81
CA ALA A 700 32.60 11.08 16.14
C ALA A 700 32.19 12.33 15.35
N ALA A 701 31.97 12.19 14.04
CA ALA A 701 31.59 13.30 13.17
C ALA A 701 30.18 13.83 13.51
N THR A 702 29.24 12.92 13.81
CA THR A 702 27.87 13.28 14.22
C THR A 702 27.88 14.03 15.54
N TRP A 703 28.65 13.55 16.52
CA TRP A 703 28.83 14.23 17.80
C TRP A 703 29.47 15.62 17.62
N GLN A 704 30.53 15.72 16.82
CA GLN A 704 31.19 17.01 16.53
C GLN A 704 30.22 18.01 15.89
N GLN A 705 29.37 17.55 14.98
CA GLN A 705 28.40 18.37 14.27
C GLN A 705 27.39 19.02 15.23
N ILE A 706 26.83 18.23 16.16
CA ILE A 706 25.80 18.71 17.10
C ILE A 706 26.36 19.44 18.32
N GLN A 707 27.68 19.34 18.55
CA GLN A 707 28.35 20.08 19.60
C GLN A 707 28.57 21.55 19.27
N GLN A 708 28.56 21.92 18.00
CA GLN A 708 28.78 23.30 17.57
C GLN A 708 27.69 24.20 18.17
N PRO A 709 28.05 25.09 19.14
CA PRO A 709 27.06 25.95 19.75
C PRO A 709 26.70 27.07 18.78
N VAL A 710 25.41 27.24 18.51
CA VAL A 710 24.95 28.52 17.95
C VAL A 710 24.96 29.52 19.10
N ALA A 711 25.85 30.50 19.05
CA ALA A 711 25.94 31.56 20.07
C ALA A 711 24.57 32.23 20.33
N THR A 712 23.70 32.28 19.32
CA THR A 712 22.35 32.86 19.40
C THR A 712 21.24 31.86 19.79
N GLN A 713 21.48 30.55 19.79
CA GLN A 713 20.47 29.51 20.09
C GLN A 713 21.05 28.32 20.89
N PRO A 714 21.56 28.52 22.11
CA PRO A 714 22.23 27.47 22.89
C PRO A 714 21.33 26.29 23.27
N LEU A 715 20.01 26.48 23.36
CA LEU A 715 19.06 25.40 23.65
C LEU A 715 18.94 24.38 22.51
N LEU A 716 19.19 24.79 21.27
CA LEU A 716 19.14 23.91 20.10
C LEU A 716 20.20 22.83 20.19
N SER A 717 21.49 23.22 20.30
CA SER A 717 22.60 22.27 20.41
C SER A 717 22.44 21.34 21.63
N ARG A 718 21.96 21.87 22.76
CA ARG A 718 21.65 21.06 23.96
C ARG A 718 20.57 20.01 23.69
N ARG A 719 19.49 20.39 23.01
CA ARG A 719 18.42 19.46 22.64
C ARG A 719 18.92 18.36 21.70
N MET A 720 19.73 18.71 20.70
CA MET A 720 20.29 17.74 19.75
C MET A 720 21.20 16.72 20.45
N GLN A 721 22.02 17.15 21.41
CA GLN A 721 22.87 16.24 22.20
C GLN A 721 22.06 15.24 23.03
N ILE A 722 20.97 15.68 23.65
CA ILE A 722 20.06 14.81 24.40
C ILE A 722 19.40 13.79 23.46
N SER A 723 18.85 14.26 22.34
CA SER A 723 18.18 13.41 21.35
C SER A 723 19.16 12.39 20.73
N TYR A 724 20.38 12.80 20.39
CA TYR A 724 21.42 11.90 19.89
C TYR A 724 21.77 10.80 20.91
N LEU A 725 21.98 11.16 22.18
CA LEU A 725 22.22 10.16 23.23
C LEU A 725 21.05 9.20 23.40
N GLN A 726 19.79 9.64 23.25
CA GLN A 726 18.64 8.74 23.28
C GLN A 726 18.70 7.70 22.15
N GLN A 727 19.05 8.12 20.94
CA GLN A 727 19.18 7.23 19.79
C GLN A 727 20.34 6.23 20.00
N LEU A 728 21.48 6.68 20.53
CA LEU A 728 22.59 5.79 20.89
C LEU A 728 22.21 4.78 21.98
N LEU A 729 21.43 5.20 22.99
CA LEU A 729 20.93 4.29 24.02
C LEU A 729 19.92 3.27 23.48
N ALA A 730 19.07 3.68 22.54
CA ALA A 730 18.14 2.77 21.86
C ALA A 730 18.93 1.74 21.03
N LEU A 731 19.91 2.20 20.24
CA LEU A 731 20.79 1.34 19.45
C LEU A 731 21.56 0.36 20.34
N ALA A 732 22.13 0.83 21.46
CA ALA A 732 22.85 -0.01 22.42
C ALA A 732 21.97 -1.09 23.06
N LYS A 733 20.65 -0.89 23.13
CA LYS A 733 19.68 -1.86 23.65
C LYS A 733 19.11 -2.79 22.58
N SER A 734 19.38 -2.53 21.30
CA SER A 734 18.91 -3.40 20.22
C SER A 734 19.52 -4.80 20.34
N ALA A 735 18.69 -5.83 20.21
CA ALA A 735 19.12 -7.23 20.15
C ALA A 735 19.80 -7.56 18.81
N GLU A 736 19.46 -6.82 17.76
CA GLU A 736 19.94 -7.03 16.38
C GLU A 736 21.27 -6.31 16.10
N LEU A 737 21.74 -5.45 17.01
CA LEU A 737 23.01 -4.73 16.84
C LEU A 737 24.21 -5.70 16.91
N ALA A 738 24.99 -5.73 15.83
CA ALA A 738 26.18 -6.57 15.68
C ALA A 738 27.23 -6.35 16.79
N PRO A 739 27.96 -7.38 17.24
CA PRO A 739 28.87 -7.31 18.40
C PRO A 739 29.99 -6.26 18.27
N GLU A 740 30.61 -6.16 17.11
CA GLU A 740 31.68 -5.20 16.81
C GLU A 740 31.17 -3.76 16.84
N LEU A 741 29.94 -3.51 16.37
CA LEU A 741 29.31 -2.19 16.45
C LEU A 741 28.97 -1.83 17.89
N ARG A 742 28.52 -2.81 18.68
CA ARG A 742 28.27 -2.64 20.10
C ARG A 742 29.55 -2.24 20.83
N ALA A 743 30.69 -2.83 20.49
CA ALA A 743 31.99 -2.44 21.06
C ALA A 743 32.36 -0.98 20.73
N GLU A 744 32.24 -0.58 19.45
CA GLU A 744 32.48 0.82 19.01
C GLU A 744 31.53 1.81 19.72
N LEU A 745 30.25 1.46 19.83
CA LEU A 745 29.25 2.28 20.50
C LEU A 745 29.54 2.45 21.99
N LEU A 746 29.89 1.37 22.68
CA LEU A 746 30.27 1.40 24.10
C LEU A 746 31.51 2.27 24.33
N PHE A 747 32.52 2.13 23.47
CA PHE A 747 33.72 2.95 23.52
C PHE A 747 33.41 4.43 23.30
N HIS A 748 32.58 4.75 22.30
CA HIS A 748 32.14 6.12 22.05
C HIS A 748 31.39 6.71 23.25
N LEU A 749 30.43 5.98 23.81
CA LEU A 749 29.64 6.43 24.97
C LEU A 749 30.49 6.60 26.24
N GLN A 750 31.49 5.74 26.45
CA GLN A 750 32.46 5.93 27.54
C GLN A 750 33.24 7.23 27.36
N GLY A 751 33.78 7.49 26.16
CA GLY A 751 34.50 8.73 25.89
C GLY A 751 33.62 9.98 26.04
N LEU A 752 32.34 9.89 25.68
CA LEU A 752 31.37 10.97 25.94
C LEU A 752 31.13 11.17 27.44
N SER A 753 30.93 10.09 28.20
CA SER A 753 30.74 10.13 29.66
C SER A 753 31.91 10.84 30.37
N GLU A 754 33.15 10.50 30.00
CA GLU A 754 34.35 11.14 30.54
C GLU A 754 34.39 12.65 30.23
N LYS A 755 34.00 13.05 29.01
CA LYS A 755 33.89 14.48 28.65
C LYS A 755 32.81 15.20 29.45
N PHE A 756 31.65 14.57 29.66
CA PHE A 756 30.53 15.18 30.39
C PHE A 756 30.83 15.34 31.88
N ALA A 757 31.64 14.45 32.46
CA ALA A 757 32.08 14.54 33.85
C ALA A 757 32.91 15.80 34.15
N LEU A 758 33.51 16.42 33.13
CA LEU A 758 34.24 17.69 33.25
C LEU A 758 33.31 18.92 33.25
N GLY A 759 32.05 18.76 32.83
CA GLY A 759 31.06 19.84 32.80
C GLY A 759 30.48 20.15 34.17
N ASN A 760 30.18 21.42 34.43
CA ASN A 760 29.71 21.90 35.73
C ASN A 760 28.31 22.53 35.70
N ASP A 761 27.50 22.23 34.67
CA ASP A 761 26.12 22.70 34.55
C ASP A 761 25.11 21.54 34.55
N ALA A 762 23.82 21.89 34.72
CA ALA A 762 22.73 20.91 34.77
C ALA A 762 22.59 20.09 33.47
N HIS A 763 23.00 20.65 32.33
CA HIS A 763 22.93 19.98 31.03
C HIS A 763 23.98 18.87 30.96
N HIS A 764 25.23 19.16 31.32
CA HIS A 764 26.29 18.15 31.37
C HIS A 764 25.99 17.07 32.41
N LEU A 765 25.38 17.41 33.54
CA LEU A 765 24.92 16.41 34.51
C LEU A 765 23.89 15.45 33.89
N LEU A 766 22.93 15.96 33.12
CA LEU A 766 21.96 15.11 32.41
C LEU A 766 22.63 14.22 31.38
N LEU A 767 23.51 14.77 30.54
CA LEU A 767 24.26 14.00 29.53
C LEU A 767 25.10 12.89 30.17
N LEU A 768 25.79 13.19 31.28
CA LEU A 768 26.55 12.21 32.07
C LEU A 768 25.66 11.08 32.58
N LYS A 769 24.48 11.41 33.12
CA LYS A 769 23.51 10.41 33.59
C LYS A 769 22.99 9.53 32.46
N MET A 770 22.72 10.11 31.28
CA MET A 770 22.27 9.38 30.09
C MET A 770 23.37 8.45 29.56
N ALA A 771 24.60 8.95 29.35
CA ALA A 771 25.72 8.13 28.87
C ALA A 771 26.06 6.98 29.83
N GLY A 772 25.95 7.22 31.15
CA GLY A 772 26.16 6.20 32.18
C GLY A 772 25.10 5.09 32.22
N GLN A 773 23.94 5.24 31.55
CA GLN A 773 22.89 4.22 31.57
C GLN A 773 23.26 2.93 30.86
N VAL A 774 24.23 2.94 29.94
CA VAL A 774 24.63 1.69 29.27
C VAL A 774 25.25 0.68 30.24
N SER A 775 25.77 1.18 31.38
CA SER A 775 26.31 0.34 32.45
C SER A 775 25.28 -0.06 33.53
N ASN A 776 24.10 0.54 33.57
CA ASN A 776 23.14 0.39 34.69
C ASN A 776 21.70 0.18 34.21
N ALA A 777 20.99 -0.79 34.81
CA ALA A 777 19.57 -1.08 34.60
C ALA A 777 18.61 0.02 35.14
N ALA A 778 18.94 1.31 35.02
CA ALA A 778 18.17 2.40 35.59
C ALA A 778 16.98 2.79 34.69
N ALA A 779 15.78 2.37 35.10
CA ALA A 779 14.52 2.46 34.36
C ALA A 779 13.91 3.88 34.20
N ASP A 780 14.47 4.93 34.81
CA ASP A 780 13.76 6.21 34.95
C ASP A 780 13.97 7.24 33.82
N LEU A 781 14.97 7.12 32.95
CA LEU A 781 15.12 8.00 31.78
C LEU A 781 14.37 7.49 30.53
N ASN A 782 13.76 6.30 30.58
CA ASN A 782 12.91 5.76 29.52
C ASN A 782 11.60 6.57 29.33
N LYS A 783 11.36 7.63 30.12
CA LYS A 783 10.19 8.50 30.06
C LYS A 783 10.39 9.77 29.23
N VAL A 784 11.61 10.04 28.73
CA VAL A 784 11.81 11.20 27.84
C VAL A 784 11.24 10.85 26.46
N LYS A 785 10.20 11.57 26.07
CA LYS A 785 9.47 11.35 24.81
C LYS A 785 10.40 11.59 23.61
N THR A 786 10.62 10.59 22.76
CA THR A 786 11.22 10.83 21.44
C THR A 786 10.18 11.47 20.54
N LEU A 787 10.42 12.70 20.09
CA LEU A 787 9.53 13.38 19.18
C LEU A 787 9.75 12.89 17.74
N GLN A 788 8.66 12.49 17.11
CA GLN A 788 8.60 12.13 15.70
C GLN A 788 8.14 13.34 14.89
N ALA A 789 8.65 13.47 13.67
CA ALA A 789 8.08 14.42 12.72
C ALA A 789 6.59 14.08 12.53
N PRO A 790 5.71 15.10 12.38
CA PRO A 790 4.36 14.83 11.94
C PRO A 790 4.37 13.96 10.68
N PRO A 791 3.32 13.15 10.49
CA PRO A 791 3.10 12.50 9.21
C PRO A 791 3.21 13.55 8.09
N GLY A 792 3.82 13.21 6.97
CA GLY A 792 4.13 14.19 5.92
C GLY A 792 4.76 13.57 4.69
N SER A 793 4.47 12.28 4.46
CA SER A 793 4.65 11.73 3.12
C SER A 793 3.93 12.70 2.20
N PRO A 794 4.44 13.01 1.01
CA PRO A 794 3.74 13.88 0.05
C PRO A 794 2.42 13.22 -0.45
N ILE A 795 1.92 12.24 0.30
CA ILE A 795 0.89 11.26 0.03
C ILE A 795 0.13 10.86 1.30
#